data_AF-A0A4P5VF46-F1
#
_entry.id   AF-A0A4P5VF46-F1
#
_cell.length_a   1.000
_cell.length_b   1.000
_cell.length_c   1.000
_cell.angle_alpha   90.00
_cell.angle_beta   90.00
_cell.angle_gamma   90.00
#
_symmetry.space_group_name_H-M   'P 1'
#
loop_
_entity.id
_entity.type
_entity.pdbx_description
1 polymer ?
#
loop_
_entity_poly.entity_id
_entity_poly.type
_entity_poly.pdbx_seq_one_letter_code
_entity_poly.pdbx_strand_id
1 'polypeptide(L)'
;MEVWQSSWKETLRTCLLEAFCDSSESTATNVGGLLAQLLGDRLPGSAPGTADDSGAWIASLQSPHPDEAICAALQVVEAAYQGSLAKPDELAESLLLLLGRGGGQAHAAAWALAWLGFDQNTAMQGSRRRGRNRLAPPLGTQHSTDASATVWQPTAQHVQTLLDALTAAGVSATDLKRHLLSLLARAADQGAVLQPPLLSPALLAALDQQLTAGLVRNEKQPEELRSDGLVVLALYGRETQLLAIAQDADVPVALRRLAIECLGLVASRSPAGQQRQRIEEFLVAQLRGDCLDLLITGEAGWAEHDRRLPLLQGAARALQLAAAADLPLLGNGHRRPVPMLSLTALQKEEGLHLRSEVLVREVWKLPLPAGEQLELAVVEGDAYLIGSPQTEDGRDFLKAFYPNSEGVNFEAQRKLHLKEFAMARQAITQAQWRAVANLPRLERDLDPNPGSFAAKNLWEAHGQPGGLPVDSVSWNDCQEWLGRLNRWLLEQWSGLGGQGDAPQLALPGEGQWEAACRAGASTPFHFGDTLDVSWSNFDGNYTYGAGRKGPYRQRPLPVGAFGLVNHWGLAEMHGQLWEWCGDQWQPDPSGEGWPSDGRPWQGLVPTQEGPGRSPFKSAKLLRGGSWDSHPKYCRSAYRDFYRPVNRNDLIGFRVCCLPQD
;
A
#
# COMPACT_ATOMS: atom_id res chain seq x y z
N MET A 1 -13.16 17.15 -34.38
CA MET A 1 -13.12 17.58 -35.79
C MET A 1 -13.42 19.07 -35.94
N GLU A 2 -14.65 19.57 -35.76
CA GLU A 2 -14.94 21.01 -35.91
C GLU A 2 -14.11 21.91 -34.95
N VAL A 3 -14.00 21.51 -33.68
CA VAL A 3 -13.13 22.18 -32.70
C VAL A 3 -11.64 22.07 -33.08
N TRP A 4 -11.23 20.96 -33.71
CA TRP A 4 -9.85 20.71 -34.16
C TRP A 4 -9.44 21.56 -35.37
N GLN A 5 -10.41 22.00 -36.17
CA GLN A 5 -10.20 22.92 -37.29
C GLN A 5 -10.40 24.40 -36.90
N SER A 6 -10.65 24.67 -35.62
CA SER A 6 -10.84 26.03 -35.08
C SER A 6 -9.57 26.54 -34.41
N SER A 7 -9.60 27.79 -33.94
CA SER A 7 -8.54 28.40 -33.12
C SER A 7 -8.29 27.67 -31.79
N TRP A 8 -9.17 26.75 -31.39
CA TRP A 8 -9.06 25.98 -30.14
C TRP A 8 -8.32 24.64 -30.29
N LYS A 9 -7.71 24.36 -31.46
CA LYS A 9 -7.00 23.12 -31.77
C LYS A 9 -5.95 22.73 -30.73
N GLU A 10 -5.09 23.67 -30.33
CA GLU A 10 -3.99 23.39 -29.40
C GLU A 10 -4.47 23.12 -27.98
N THR A 11 -5.57 23.77 -27.56
CA THR A 11 -6.22 23.48 -26.28
C THR A 11 -6.82 22.07 -26.29
N LEU A 12 -7.49 21.68 -27.38
CA LEU A 12 -8.02 20.32 -27.55
C LEU A 12 -6.90 19.26 -27.60
N ARG A 13 -5.77 19.53 -28.27
CA ARG A 13 -4.59 18.65 -28.32
C ARG A 13 -4.01 18.41 -26.93
N THR A 14 -3.88 19.47 -26.13
CA THR A 14 -3.36 19.40 -24.77
C THR A 14 -4.28 18.58 -23.86
N CYS A 15 -5.59 18.83 -23.90
CA CYS A 15 -6.57 18.07 -23.11
C CYS A 15 -6.62 16.57 -23.47
N LEU A 16 -6.44 16.21 -24.75
CA LEU A 16 -6.43 14.80 -25.18
C LEU A 16 -5.16 14.07 -24.77
N LEU A 17 -4.00 14.75 -24.79
CA LEU A 17 -2.75 14.22 -24.25
C LEU A 17 -2.84 14.02 -22.74
N GLU A 18 -3.41 14.99 -22.03
CA GLU A 18 -3.66 14.88 -20.59
C GLU A 18 -4.62 13.72 -20.28
N ALA A 19 -5.77 13.61 -20.95
CA ALA A 19 -6.74 12.52 -20.76
C ALA A 19 -6.20 11.13 -21.15
N PHE A 20 -5.29 11.05 -22.14
CA PHE A 20 -4.57 9.83 -22.48
C PHE A 20 -3.64 9.39 -21.34
N CYS A 21 -3.00 10.36 -20.67
CA CYS A 21 -2.11 10.10 -19.55
C CYS A 21 -2.84 9.85 -18.22
N ASP A 22 -4.10 10.27 -18.07
CA ASP A 22 -4.79 10.32 -16.76
C ASP A 22 -5.84 9.21 -16.54
N SER A 23 -6.17 8.38 -17.55
CA SER A 23 -7.33 7.47 -17.44
C SER A 23 -7.04 6.02 -17.03
N SER A 24 -7.91 5.47 -16.17
CA SER A 24 -8.02 4.03 -15.89
C SER A 24 -8.48 3.25 -17.13
N GLU A 25 -8.06 1.99 -17.21
CA GLU A 25 -7.89 1.10 -18.36
C GLU A 25 -8.93 1.09 -19.52
N SER A 26 -10.16 1.59 -19.38
CA SER A 26 -11.16 1.54 -20.46
C SER A 26 -11.27 2.79 -21.34
N THR A 27 -10.70 3.93 -20.94
CA THR A 27 -10.80 5.20 -21.68
C THR A 27 -9.49 5.60 -22.38
N ALA A 28 -8.33 5.19 -21.87
CA ALA A 28 -7.01 5.49 -22.45
C ALA A 28 -6.84 4.96 -23.88
N THR A 29 -7.39 3.78 -24.19
CA THR A 29 -7.36 3.17 -25.54
C THR A 29 -8.19 3.96 -26.55
N ASN A 30 -9.33 4.52 -26.12
CA ASN A 30 -10.19 5.33 -26.97
C ASN A 30 -9.60 6.73 -27.19
N VAL A 31 -8.99 7.33 -26.15
CA VAL A 31 -8.35 8.65 -26.26
C VAL A 31 -7.06 8.57 -27.08
N GLY A 32 -6.24 7.52 -26.92
CA GLY A 32 -5.06 7.28 -27.74
C GLY A 32 -5.39 7.04 -29.21
N GLY A 33 -6.41 6.22 -29.48
CA GLY A 33 -6.92 6.00 -30.84
C GLY A 33 -7.51 7.26 -31.47
N LEU A 34 -8.27 8.07 -30.70
CA LEU A 34 -8.83 9.35 -31.16
C LEU A 34 -7.76 10.40 -31.40
N LEU A 35 -6.73 10.47 -30.55
CA LEU A 35 -5.58 11.36 -30.70
C LEU A 35 -4.79 10.99 -31.97
N ALA A 36 -4.54 9.70 -32.20
CA ALA A 36 -3.93 9.20 -33.43
C ALA A 36 -4.79 9.53 -34.68
N GLN A 37 -6.12 9.45 -34.58
CA GLN A 37 -7.05 9.79 -35.66
C GLN A 37 -7.14 11.30 -35.96
N LEU A 38 -7.04 12.15 -34.93
CA LEU A 38 -7.09 13.61 -35.08
C LEU A 38 -5.74 14.18 -35.53
N LEU A 39 -4.63 13.53 -35.16
CA LEU A 39 -3.29 13.82 -35.65
C LEU A 39 -3.03 13.26 -37.05
N GLY A 40 -3.83 12.26 -37.49
CA GLY A 40 -3.79 11.66 -38.83
C GLY A 40 -5.15 11.64 -39.51
N ASP A 41 -5.47 12.67 -40.29
CA ASP A 41 -6.54 12.62 -41.30
C ASP A 41 -6.36 11.35 -42.14
N ARG A 42 -7.36 10.46 -42.16
CA ARG A 42 -7.38 9.30 -43.05
C ARG A 42 -7.50 9.78 -44.49
N LEU A 43 -6.51 9.48 -45.34
CA LEU A 43 -6.80 9.33 -46.77
C LEU A 43 -7.54 8.00 -46.97
N PRO A 44 -8.59 7.98 -47.82
CA PRO A 44 -9.30 6.74 -48.14
C PRO A 44 -8.36 5.79 -48.89
N GLY A 45 -8.07 4.62 -48.31
CA GLY A 45 -7.51 3.48 -49.07
C GLY A 45 -6.28 2.73 -48.55
N SER A 46 -5.74 2.97 -47.34
CA SER A 46 -4.57 2.19 -46.85
C SER A 46 -4.93 1.16 -45.77
N ALA A 47 -4.44 -0.07 -45.97
CA ALA A 47 -4.53 -1.22 -45.07
C ALA A 47 -3.54 -1.10 -43.90
N PRO A 48 -3.72 -1.85 -42.79
CA PRO A 48 -2.78 -1.87 -41.66
C PRO A 48 -1.36 -2.23 -42.13
N GLY A 49 -0.37 -1.48 -41.64
CA GLY A 49 1.04 -1.69 -41.96
C GLY A 49 1.47 -3.12 -41.65
N THR A 50 2.01 -3.79 -42.67
CA THR A 50 2.59 -5.12 -42.54
C THR A 50 4.05 -4.99 -42.09
N ALA A 51 4.71 -6.11 -41.76
CA ALA A 51 6.11 -6.17 -41.32
C ALA A 51 7.16 -5.55 -42.29
N ASP A 52 6.72 -4.95 -43.40
CA ASP A 52 7.55 -4.36 -44.47
C ASP A 52 7.78 -2.84 -44.31
N ASP A 53 7.12 -2.19 -43.33
CA ASP A 53 7.15 -0.71 -43.18
C ASP A 53 8.34 -0.16 -42.39
N SER A 54 9.22 -1.00 -41.84
CA SER A 54 10.33 -0.55 -40.98
C SER A 54 11.31 0.39 -41.70
N GLY A 55 11.49 0.24 -43.02
CA GLY A 55 12.24 1.18 -43.83
C GLY A 55 11.60 2.57 -43.93
N ALA A 56 10.27 2.64 -43.95
CA ALA A 56 9.53 3.90 -43.95
C ALA A 56 9.60 4.58 -42.57
N TRP A 57 9.49 3.81 -41.47
CA TRP A 57 9.67 4.34 -40.13
C TRP A 57 11.08 4.88 -39.90
N ILE A 58 12.13 4.18 -40.37
CA ILE A 58 13.52 4.67 -40.30
C ILE A 58 13.64 6.04 -41.00
N ALA A 59 13.10 6.18 -42.21
CA ALA A 59 13.10 7.44 -42.93
C ALA A 59 12.33 8.55 -42.18
N SER A 60 11.16 8.22 -41.62
CA SER A 60 10.32 9.16 -40.86
C SER A 60 10.94 9.55 -39.51
N LEU A 61 11.63 8.63 -38.82
CA LEU A 61 12.40 8.92 -37.60
C LEU A 61 13.54 9.91 -37.86
N GLN A 62 14.11 9.85 -39.05
CA GLN A 62 15.17 10.77 -39.48
C GLN A 62 14.63 12.09 -40.04
N SER A 63 13.31 12.21 -40.25
CA SER A 63 12.66 13.40 -40.84
C SER A 63 13.01 14.68 -40.09
N PRO A 64 13.29 15.80 -40.79
CA PRO A 64 13.45 17.10 -40.15
C PRO A 64 12.16 17.63 -39.52
N HIS A 65 11.00 17.01 -39.79
CA HIS A 65 9.71 17.39 -39.23
C HIS A 65 9.43 16.65 -37.91
N PRO A 66 9.30 17.37 -36.76
CA PRO A 66 9.16 16.74 -35.46
C PRO A 66 7.97 15.81 -35.29
N ASP A 67 6.82 16.18 -35.85
CA ASP A 67 5.60 15.37 -35.76
C ASP A 67 5.73 14.03 -36.51
N GLU A 68 6.44 14.00 -37.65
CA GLU A 68 6.68 12.76 -38.42
C GLU A 68 7.57 11.79 -37.65
N ALA A 69 8.63 12.31 -37.02
CA ALA A 69 9.55 11.50 -36.22
C ALA A 69 8.91 10.98 -34.92
N ILE A 70 8.05 11.78 -34.28
CA ILE A 70 7.28 11.35 -33.10
C ILE A 70 6.26 10.26 -33.48
N CYS A 71 5.51 10.46 -34.56
CA CYS A 71 4.55 9.47 -35.06
C CYS A 71 5.24 8.15 -35.42
N ALA A 72 6.39 8.20 -36.09
CA ALA A 72 7.17 7.02 -36.40
C ALA A 72 7.66 6.29 -35.14
N ALA A 73 8.11 7.02 -34.11
CA ALA A 73 8.50 6.42 -32.84
C ALA A 73 7.33 5.72 -32.11
N LEU A 74 6.13 6.31 -32.14
CA LEU A 74 4.93 5.68 -31.57
C LEU A 74 4.45 4.47 -32.38
N GLN A 75 4.58 4.50 -33.71
CA GLN A 75 4.31 3.36 -34.58
C GLN A 75 5.28 2.22 -34.33
N VAL A 76 6.54 2.52 -34.01
CA VAL A 76 7.52 1.52 -33.56
C VAL A 76 7.13 0.88 -32.24
N VAL A 77 6.62 1.66 -31.26
CA VAL A 77 6.06 1.11 -30.01
C VAL A 77 4.89 0.16 -30.30
N GLU A 78 3.97 0.57 -31.17
CA GLU A 78 2.80 -0.24 -31.54
C GLU A 78 3.20 -1.53 -32.26
N ALA A 79 4.13 -1.48 -33.21
CA ALA A 79 4.61 -2.64 -33.94
C ALA A 79 5.46 -3.58 -33.05
N ALA A 80 6.25 -3.04 -32.12
CA ALA A 80 6.96 -3.82 -31.12
C ALA A 80 5.97 -4.58 -30.22
N TYR A 81 4.91 -3.90 -29.77
CA TYR A 81 3.83 -4.49 -28.98
C TYR A 81 3.08 -5.60 -29.72
N GLN A 82 2.85 -5.43 -31.03
CA GLN A 82 2.17 -6.40 -31.89
C GLN A 82 3.06 -7.57 -32.33
N GLY A 83 4.37 -7.53 -32.04
CA GLY A 83 5.33 -8.55 -32.49
C GLY A 83 5.59 -8.54 -34.00
N SER A 84 5.29 -7.43 -34.68
CA SER A 84 5.33 -7.32 -36.15
C SER A 84 6.56 -6.57 -36.67
N LEU A 85 7.54 -6.33 -35.81
CA LEU A 85 8.63 -5.41 -36.06
C LEU A 85 9.77 -6.05 -36.88
N ALA A 86 10.14 -5.44 -38.00
CA ALA A 86 11.34 -5.78 -38.77
C ALA A 86 12.46 -4.77 -38.50
N LYS A 87 13.72 -5.19 -38.69
CA LYS A 87 14.91 -4.32 -38.53
C LYS A 87 14.99 -3.56 -37.18
N PRO A 88 14.85 -4.24 -36.02
CA PRO A 88 14.90 -3.61 -34.71
C PRO A 88 16.19 -2.83 -34.47
N ASP A 89 17.32 -3.30 -35.02
CA ASP A 89 18.63 -2.66 -34.88
C ASP A 89 18.68 -1.29 -35.57
N GLU A 90 18.23 -1.20 -36.83
CA GLU A 90 18.21 0.03 -37.62
C GLU A 90 17.19 1.05 -37.06
N LEU A 91 16.08 0.56 -36.51
CA LEU A 91 15.09 1.36 -35.80
C LEU A 91 15.67 1.90 -34.49
N ALA A 92 16.35 1.06 -33.70
CA ALA A 92 17.01 1.49 -32.47
C ALA A 92 18.07 2.57 -32.75
N GLU A 93 18.90 2.41 -33.78
CA GLU A 93 19.86 3.43 -34.21
C GLU A 93 19.18 4.75 -34.58
N SER A 94 18.07 4.70 -35.33
CA SER A 94 17.32 5.90 -35.73
C SER A 94 16.62 6.58 -34.56
N LEU A 95 16.11 5.82 -33.59
CA LEU A 95 15.52 6.33 -32.36
C LEU A 95 16.57 6.95 -31.45
N LEU A 96 17.78 6.38 -31.37
CA LEU A 96 18.89 6.98 -30.64
C LEU A 96 19.31 8.33 -31.24
N LEU A 97 19.36 8.43 -32.57
CA LEU A 97 19.60 9.72 -33.24
C LEU A 97 18.48 10.73 -32.96
N LEU A 98 17.24 10.25 -32.81
CA LEU A 98 16.09 11.07 -32.47
C LEU A 98 16.12 11.59 -31.02
N LEU A 99 16.74 10.85 -30.08
CA LEU A 99 16.98 11.34 -28.70
C LEU A 99 17.79 12.64 -28.67
N GLY A 100 18.77 12.78 -29.58
CA GLY A 100 19.63 13.96 -29.68
C GLY A 100 18.91 15.23 -30.13
N ARG A 101 17.63 15.15 -30.54
CA ARG A 101 16.85 16.29 -31.05
C ARG A 101 16.00 17.00 -29.98
N GLY A 102 15.89 16.45 -28.78
CA GLY A 102 15.22 17.08 -27.63
C GLY A 102 13.67 17.13 -27.73
N GLY A 103 13.01 17.61 -26.66
CA GLY A 103 11.55 17.81 -26.64
C GLY A 103 10.72 16.52 -26.81
N GLY A 104 9.57 16.62 -27.49
CA GLY A 104 8.65 15.48 -27.71
C GLY A 104 9.25 14.34 -28.54
N GLN A 105 10.21 14.64 -29.40
CA GLN A 105 10.96 13.65 -30.20
C GLN A 105 11.81 12.75 -29.33
N ALA A 106 12.54 13.32 -28.37
CA ALA A 106 13.34 12.55 -27.42
C ALA A 106 12.46 11.68 -26.51
N HIS A 107 11.28 12.18 -26.12
CA HIS A 107 10.35 11.41 -25.29
C HIS A 107 9.76 10.19 -26.03
N ALA A 108 9.28 10.38 -27.26
CA ALA A 108 8.75 9.30 -28.08
C ALA A 108 9.84 8.27 -28.44
N ALA A 109 11.06 8.73 -28.69
CA ALA A 109 12.20 7.88 -28.97
C ALA A 109 12.60 6.99 -27.76
N ALA A 110 12.61 7.55 -26.56
CA ALA A 110 12.90 6.81 -25.33
C ALA A 110 11.88 5.67 -25.09
N TRP A 111 10.60 5.93 -25.36
CA TRP A 111 9.54 4.92 -25.26
C TRP A 111 9.70 3.81 -26.29
N ALA A 112 9.96 4.15 -27.55
CA ALA A 112 10.18 3.17 -28.60
C ALA A 112 11.39 2.26 -28.32
N LEU A 113 12.48 2.83 -27.82
CA LEU A 113 13.67 2.08 -27.41
C LEU A 113 13.40 1.11 -26.26
N ALA A 114 12.57 1.49 -25.29
CA ALA A 114 12.19 0.62 -24.18
C ALA A 114 11.42 -0.63 -24.65
N TRP A 115 10.62 -0.51 -25.72
CA TRP A 115 9.82 -1.60 -26.27
C TRP A 115 10.58 -2.51 -27.24
N LEU A 116 11.62 -2.02 -27.92
CA LEU A 116 12.48 -2.84 -28.79
C LEU A 116 13.32 -3.86 -28.01
N GLY A 117 13.48 -3.71 -26.69
CA GLY A 117 14.27 -4.59 -25.83
C GLY A 117 13.54 -5.81 -25.23
N PHE A 118 12.27 -6.07 -25.57
CA PHE A 118 11.48 -7.18 -25.02
C PHE A 118 11.56 -8.46 -25.89
N ASP A 119 11.86 -9.63 -25.29
CA ASP A 119 11.92 -10.93 -25.96
C ASP A 119 10.52 -11.43 -26.38
N GLN A 120 10.30 -11.60 -27.68
CA GLN A 120 9.02 -12.05 -28.25
C GLN A 120 8.72 -13.55 -28.00
N ASN A 121 9.71 -14.37 -27.63
CA ASN A 121 9.51 -15.82 -27.47
C ASN A 121 8.89 -16.22 -26.12
N THR A 122 9.07 -15.42 -25.08
CA THR A 122 8.50 -15.70 -23.74
C THR A 122 6.97 -15.58 -23.67
N ALA A 123 6.34 -14.89 -24.63
CA ALA A 123 4.88 -14.77 -24.69
C ALA A 123 4.17 -16.05 -25.19
N MET A 124 4.90 -17.02 -25.78
CA MET A 124 4.29 -18.16 -26.48
C MET A 124 4.09 -19.44 -25.65
N GLN A 125 4.66 -19.58 -24.43
CA GLN A 125 4.65 -20.87 -23.72
C GLN A 125 3.62 -21.06 -22.58
N GLY A 126 2.73 -20.10 -22.31
CA GLY A 126 1.67 -20.22 -21.28
C GLY A 126 0.31 -20.69 -21.82
N SER A 127 0.07 -22.00 -21.88
CA SER A 127 -1.15 -22.61 -22.45
C SER A 127 -2.30 -22.82 -21.44
N ARG A 128 -3.53 -22.50 -21.89
CA ARG A 128 -4.86 -23.01 -21.49
C ARG A 128 -5.44 -22.61 -20.12
N ARG A 129 -6.18 -21.48 -20.11
CA ARG A 129 -7.52 -21.37 -19.48
C ARG A 129 -8.35 -20.32 -20.23
N ARG A 130 -9.61 -20.64 -20.53
CA ARG A 130 -10.58 -19.79 -21.25
C ARG A 130 -11.48 -19.12 -20.21
N GLY A 131 -11.49 -17.80 -20.16
CA GLY A 131 -12.40 -17.00 -19.35
C GLY A 131 -11.94 -15.55 -19.21
N ARG A 132 -12.39 -14.70 -20.14
CA ARG A 132 -12.43 -13.22 -20.10
C ARG A 132 -11.27 -12.47 -19.40
N ASN A 133 -10.13 -12.47 -20.06
CA ASN A 133 -9.21 -11.34 -20.24
C ASN A 133 -8.16 -11.84 -21.23
N ARG A 134 -8.13 -11.28 -22.45
CA ARG A 134 -7.11 -11.66 -23.45
C ARG A 134 -6.65 -10.43 -24.20
N LEU A 135 -5.50 -9.91 -23.78
CA LEU A 135 -4.47 -9.52 -24.73
C LEU A 135 -3.90 -10.82 -25.32
N ALA A 136 -4.51 -11.27 -26.41
CA ALA A 136 -3.95 -12.20 -27.38
C ALA A 136 -4.80 -12.07 -28.65
N PRO A 137 -4.24 -11.65 -29.79
CA PRO A 137 -4.97 -11.72 -31.05
C PRO A 137 -5.11 -13.19 -31.49
N PRO A 138 -6.21 -13.56 -32.17
CA PRO A 138 -6.25 -14.78 -32.96
C PRO A 138 -5.58 -14.48 -34.31
N LEU A 139 -4.85 -15.45 -34.87
CA LEU A 139 -5.07 -16.00 -36.23
C LEU A 139 -3.83 -16.72 -36.76
N GLY A 140 -4.09 -17.79 -37.52
CA GLY A 140 -3.28 -18.14 -38.69
C GLY A 140 -2.08 -19.05 -38.45
N THR A 141 -2.28 -20.34 -38.64
CA THR A 141 -1.22 -21.30 -38.98
C THR A 141 -0.37 -20.81 -40.15
N GLN A 142 0.95 -20.70 -39.99
CA GLN A 142 1.96 -21.31 -40.87
C GLN A 142 3.36 -21.15 -40.28
N HIS A 143 4.15 -22.23 -40.39
CA HIS A 143 5.52 -22.35 -39.90
C HIS A 143 6.49 -21.42 -40.66
N SER A 144 7.48 -20.90 -39.95
CA SER A 144 8.87 -20.85 -40.43
C SER A 144 9.81 -20.80 -39.23
N THR A 145 10.54 -21.89 -39.02
CA THR A 145 11.74 -21.95 -38.19
C THR A 145 12.89 -21.50 -39.07
N ASP A 146 13.41 -20.29 -38.89
CA ASP A 146 14.79 -20.02 -39.29
C ASP A 146 15.50 -18.88 -38.54
N ALA A 147 16.75 -19.20 -38.27
CA ALA A 147 17.92 -18.52 -37.70
C ALA A 147 17.94 -17.00 -37.42
N SER A 148 18.49 -16.69 -36.23
CA SER A 148 19.39 -15.57 -35.91
C SER A 148 18.91 -14.14 -36.14
N ALA A 149 18.01 -13.64 -35.28
CA ALA A 149 17.94 -12.20 -35.00
C ALA A 149 18.94 -11.89 -33.87
N THR A 150 19.97 -11.12 -34.17
CA THR A 150 20.94 -10.63 -33.19
C THR A 150 20.20 -9.64 -32.28
N VAL A 151 20.27 -9.85 -30.97
CA VAL A 151 19.65 -8.96 -29.98
C VAL A 151 20.46 -7.66 -29.94
N TRP A 152 19.84 -6.53 -30.29
CA TRP A 152 20.44 -5.22 -30.10
C TRP A 152 20.80 -4.99 -28.63
N GLN A 153 22.03 -4.58 -28.37
CA GLN A 153 22.54 -4.28 -27.02
C GLN A 153 22.97 -2.80 -26.99
N PRO A 154 22.35 -1.93 -26.18
CA PRO A 154 22.75 -0.54 -26.08
C PRO A 154 24.20 -0.40 -25.60
N THR A 155 25.00 0.44 -26.27
CA THR A 155 26.37 0.74 -25.83
C THR A 155 26.36 1.72 -24.66
N ALA A 156 27.46 1.77 -23.89
CA ALA A 156 27.61 2.76 -22.81
C ALA A 156 27.43 4.21 -23.29
N GLN A 157 27.76 4.50 -24.55
CA GLN A 157 27.62 5.83 -25.13
C GLN A 157 26.16 6.16 -25.50
N HIS A 158 25.38 5.18 -25.96
CA HIS A 158 23.94 5.33 -26.20
C HIS A 158 23.17 5.62 -24.92
N VAL A 159 23.56 4.97 -23.82
CA VAL A 159 22.99 5.15 -22.48
C VAL A 159 23.33 6.52 -21.89
N GLN A 160 24.59 6.95 -21.99
CA GLN A 160 25.00 8.27 -21.52
C GLN A 160 24.24 9.36 -22.28
N THR A 161 23.99 9.16 -23.58
CA THR A 161 23.20 10.08 -24.41
C THR A 161 21.73 10.14 -23.97
N LEU A 162 21.10 9.01 -23.60
CA LEU A 162 19.74 8.97 -23.06
C LEU A 162 19.64 9.73 -21.72
N LEU A 163 20.60 9.51 -20.82
CA LEU A 163 20.63 10.16 -19.50
C LEU A 163 20.98 11.65 -19.61
N ASP A 164 21.91 12.02 -20.48
CA ASP A 164 22.27 13.41 -20.76
C ASP A 164 21.12 14.15 -21.45
N ALA A 165 20.37 13.50 -22.35
CA ALA A 165 19.18 14.07 -22.98
C ALA A 165 18.03 14.28 -21.99
N LEU A 166 17.79 13.31 -21.09
CA LEU A 166 16.80 13.45 -20.00
C LEU A 166 17.19 14.57 -19.02
N THR A 167 18.49 14.80 -18.82
CA THR A 167 19.03 15.86 -17.96
C THR A 167 19.03 17.23 -18.66
N ALA A 168 19.38 17.28 -19.95
CA ALA A 168 19.49 18.49 -20.76
C ALA A 168 18.15 19.03 -21.26
N ALA A 169 17.11 18.18 -21.36
CA ALA A 169 15.78 18.58 -21.83
C ALA A 169 14.98 19.43 -20.81
N GLY A 170 15.56 19.81 -19.66
CA GLY A 170 14.88 20.67 -18.68
C GLY A 170 13.57 20.08 -18.15
N VAL A 171 13.48 18.75 -18.17
CA VAL A 171 12.30 17.96 -17.77
C VAL A 171 11.94 18.34 -16.35
N SER A 172 10.72 18.80 -16.13
CA SER A 172 10.30 19.23 -14.79
C SER A 172 10.37 18.05 -13.82
N ALA A 173 10.57 18.31 -12.52
CA ALA A 173 10.50 17.30 -11.47
C ALA A 173 9.21 16.45 -11.56
N THR A 174 8.11 17.06 -12.03
CA THR A 174 6.82 16.43 -12.29
C THR A 174 6.88 15.41 -13.42
N ASP A 175 7.61 15.68 -14.49
CA ASP A 175 7.70 14.80 -15.66
C ASP A 175 8.64 13.60 -15.38
N LEU A 176 9.72 13.81 -14.62
CA LEU A 176 10.56 12.71 -14.10
C LEU A 176 9.75 11.76 -13.21
N LYS A 177 8.91 12.31 -12.33
CA LYS A 177 7.99 11.54 -11.48
C LYS A 177 6.99 10.74 -12.32
N ARG A 178 6.30 11.44 -13.23
CA ARG A 178 5.16 10.92 -14.00
C ARG A 178 5.57 9.85 -15.01
N HIS A 179 6.72 10.01 -15.66
CA HIS A 179 7.10 9.16 -16.79
C HIS A 179 8.27 8.22 -16.46
N LEU A 180 9.38 8.71 -15.90
CA LEU A 180 10.59 7.89 -15.74
C LEU A 180 10.49 6.96 -14.52
N LEU A 181 10.25 7.51 -13.32
CA LEU A 181 10.26 6.69 -12.10
C LEU A 181 9.10 5.70 -12.05
N SER A 182 7.92 6.10 -12.52
CA SER A 182 6.77 5.20 -12.64
C SER A 182 7.02 4.05 -13.63
N LEU A 183 7.73 4.31 -14.73
CA LEU A 183 8.07 3.29 -15.72
C LEU A 183 9.16 2.35 -15.19
N LEU A 184 10.20 2.90 -14.55
CA LEU A 184 11.24 2.11 -13.88
C LEU A 184 10.67 1.22 -12.79
N ALA A 185 9.72 1.73 -11.98
CA ALA A 185 9.05 0.98 -10.93
C ALA A 185 8.17 -0.15 -11.50
N ARG A 186 7.35 0.17 -12.52
CA ARG A 186 6.53 -0.85 -13.22
C ARG A 186 7.36 -1.95 -13.85
N ALA A 187 8.47 -1.61 -14.51
CA ALA A 187 9.39 -2.58 -15.10
C ALA A 187 9.95 -3.53 -14.03
N ALA A 188 10.36 -3.00 -12.87
CA ALA A 188 10.86 -3.81 -11.77
C ALA A 188 9.78 -4.68 -11.10
N ASP A 189 8.52 -4.24 -11.07
CA ASP A 189 7.43 -4.89 -10.33
C ASP A 189 6.82 -6.11 -11.05
N GLN A 190 6.75 -6.10 -12.38
CA GLN A 190 6.10 -7.17 -13.15
C GLN A 190 6.94 -8.46 -13.28
N GLY A 191 8.08 -8.57 -12.60
CA GLY A 191 9.04 -9.64 -12.89
C GLY A 191 9.50 -9.63 -14.35
N ALA A 192 9.24 -8.53 -15.08
CA ALA A 192 9.93 -8.15 -16.30
C ALA A 192 11.33 -7.72 -15.87
N VAL A 193 12.07 -8.73 -15.45
CA VAL A 193 13.48 -8.85 -15.24
C VAL A 193 14.21 -7.92 -16.21
N LEU A 194 14.42 -6.67 -15.80
CA LEU A 194 15.68 -5.97 -15.96
C LEU A 194 16.70 -6.62 -15.00
N GLN A 195 16.75 -7.94 -14.95
CA GLN A 195 17.93 -8.63 -14.45
C GLN A 195 18.98 -8.59 -15.57
N PRO A 196 20.25 -8.89 -15.24
CA PRO A 196 21.39 -8.64 -16.10
C PRO A 196 21.43 -9.71 -17.19
N PRO A 197 20.57 -9.57 -18.21
CA PRO A 197 21.12 -9.33 -19.54
C PRO A 197 20.64 -8.02 -20.20
N LEU A 198 19.67 -7.28 -19.64
CA LEU A 198 19.06 -6.11 -20.31
C LEU A 198 19.65 -4.74 -19.91
N LEU A 199 20.16 -4.60 -18.69
CA LEU A 199 20.90 -3.39 -18.27
C LEU A 199 22.38 -3.75 -18.13
N SER A 200 23.23 -3.11 -18.93
CA SER A 200 24.68 -3.27 -18.76
C SER A 200 25.09 -2.81 -17.35
N PRO A 201 26.14 -3.39 -16.74
CA PRO A 201 26.66 -2.91 -15.46
C PRO A 201 26.95 -1.39 -15.45
N ALA A 202 27.32 -0.82 -16.59
CA ALA A 202 27.51 0.61 -16.76
C ALA A 202 26.20 1.41 -16.65
N LEU A 203 25.11 0.91 -17.25
CA LEU A 203 23.79 1.55 -17.16
C LEU A 203 23.22 1.48 -15.74
N LEU A 204 23.40 0.34 -15.05
CA LEU A 204 23.04 0.24 -13.64
C LEU A 204 23.83 1.23 -12.78
N ALA A 205 25.14 1.34 -12.98
CA ALA A 205 25.97 2.30 -12.25
C ALA A 205 25.56 3.76 -12.52
N ALA A 206 25.23 4.10 -13.76
CA ALA A 206 24.77 5.44 -14.13
C ALA A 206 23.39 5.75 -13.52
N LEU A 207 22.46 4.78 -13.54
CA LEU A 207 21.15 4.90 -12.89
C LEU A 207 21.30 5.12 -11.38
N ASP A 208 22.18 4.37 -10.72
CA ASP A 208 22.44 4.56 -9.28
C ASP A 208 22.97 5.94 -8.97
N GLN A 209 23.93 6.41 -9.77
CA GLN A 209 24.52 7.72 -9.58
C GLN A 209 23.46 8.82 -9.73
N GLN A 210 22.60 8.72 -10.74
CA GLN A 210 21.53 9.69 -10.97
C GLN A 210 20.45 9.63 -9.88
N LEU A 211 19.97 8.44 -9.51
CA LEU A 211 19.00 8.29 -8.42
C LEU A 211 19.57 8.73 -7.08
N THR A 212 20.84 8.42 -6.79
CA THR A 212 21.45 8.76 -5.50
C THR A 212 21.87 10.22 -5.43
N ALA A 213 22.78 10.65 -6.30
CA ALA A 213 23.37 11.99 -6.24
C ALA A 213 22.50 13.05 -6.94
N GLY A 214 21.95 12.73 -8.11
CA GLY A 214 21.15 13.67 -8.90
C GLY A 214 19.74 13.92 -8.35
N LEU A 215 19.17 12.91 -7.69
CA LEU A 215 17.79 12.92 -7.19
C LEU A 215 17.73 12.92 -5.66
N VAL A 216 18.01 11.79 -5.01
CA VAL A 216 17.76 11.59 -3.56
C VAL A 216 18.57 12.57 -2.70
N ARG A 217 19.82 12.87 -3.04
CA ARG A 217 20.69 13.78 -2.28
C ARG A 217 20.59 15.23 -2.73
N ASN A 218 19.89 15.52 -3.81
CA ASN A 218 19.75 16.88 -4.33
C ASN A 218 18.64 17.61 -3.59
N GLU A 219 19.01 18.52 -2.69
CA GLU A 219 18.06 19.30 -1.88
C GLU A 219 17.14 20.21 -2.69
N LYS A 220 17.48 20.49 -3.96
CA LYS A 220 16.61 21.27 -4.86
C LYS A 220 15.43 20.45 -5.37
N GLN A 221 15.45 19.12 -5.22
CA GLN A 221 14.36 18.25 -5.67
C GLN A 221 13.23 18.17 -4.64
N PRO A 222 11.96 18.07 -5.06
CA PRO A 222 10.84 17.86 -4.16
C PRO A 222 11.01 16.59 -3.33
N GLU A 223 10.61 16.62 -2.06
CA GLU A 223 10.75 15.48 -1.13
C GLU A 223 10.02 14.22 -1.63
N GLU A 224 8.86 14.37 -2.26
CA GLU A 224 8.13 13.26 -2.88
C GLU A 224 8.96 12.58 -3.97
N LEU A 225 9.65 13.37 -4.81
CA LEU A 225 10.47 12.84 -5.89
C LEU A 225 11.72 12.13 -5.35
N ARG A 226 12.31 12.69 -4.28
CA ARG A 226 13.42 12.06 -3.55
C ARG A 226 12.97 10.74 -2.92
N SER A 227 11.75 10.68 -2.38
CA SER A 227 11.15 9.47 -1.81
C SER A 227 10.89 8.40 -2.88
N ASP A 228 10.31 8.78 -4.02
CA ASP A 228 10.07 7.88 -5.14
C ASP A 228 11.38 7.28 -5.69
N GLY A 229 12.48 8.07 -5.71
CA GLY A 229 13.81 7.57 -6.06
C GLY A 229 14.32 6.46 -5.13
N LEU A 230 14.07 6.55 -3.83
CA LEU A 230 14.41 5.50 -2.85
C LEU A 230 13.63 4.21 -3.12
N VAL A 231 12.34 4.32 -3.44
CA VAL A 231 11.50 3.16 -3.79
C VAL A 231 12.06 2.48 -5.03
N VAL A 232 12.43 3.24 -6.07
CA VAL A 232 13.05 2.67 -7.26
C VAL A 232 14.35 1.94 -6.90
N LEU A 233 15.25 2.54 -6.12
CA LEU A 233 16.47 1.84 -5.66
C LEU A 233 16.17 0.51 -4.96
N ALA A 234 15.11 0.45 -4.14
CA ALA A 234 14.68 -0.77 -3.48
C ALA A 234 14.13 -1.82 -4.46
N LEU A 235 13.31 -1.40 -5.44
CA LEU A 235 12.75 -2.31 -6.44
C LEU A 235 13.85 -2.96 -7.32
N TYR A 236 14.98 -2.28 -7.52
CA TYR A 236 16.16 -2.81 -8.19
C TYR A 236 17.17 -3.50 -7.25
N GLY A 237 16.85 -3.68 -5.96
CA GLY A 237 17.70 -4.40 -5.01
C GLY A 237 19.00 -3.68 -4.62
N ARG A 238 19.03 -2.34 -4.66
CA ARG A 238 20.24 -1.52 -4.43
C ARG A 238 20.59 -1.31 -2.95
N GLU A 239 20.91 -2.42 -2.27
CA GLU A 239 21.28 -2.47 -0.84
C GLU A 239 22.35 -1.44 -0.46
N THR A 240 23.48 -1.39 -1.18
CA THR A 240 24.62 -0.52 -0.83
C THR A 240 24.26 0.96 -0.82
N GLN A 241 23.51 1.43 -1.83
CA GLN A 241 23.07 2.82 -1.93
C GLN A 241 22.09 3.17 -0.81
N LEU A 242 21.13 2.27 -0.53
CA LEU A 242 20.16 2.46 0.54
C LEU A 242 20.81 2.51 1.92
N LEU A 243 21.78 1.62 2.20
CA LEU A 243 22.55 1.64 3.45
C LEU A 243 23.32 2.95 3.62
N ALA A 244 23.98 3.42 2.56
CA ALA A 244 24.71 4.68 2.59
C ALA A 244 23.79 5.87 2.87
N ILE A 245 22.57 5.88 2.33
CA ILE A 245 21.58 6.94 2.60
C ILE A 245 21.03 6.83 4.02
N ALA A 246 20.72 5.63 4.50
CA ALA A 246 20.18 5.42 5.85
C ALA A 246 21.15 5.89 6.96
N GLN A 247 22.45 5.69 6.75
CA GLN A 247 23.52 5.99 7.71
C GLN A 247 24.02 7.43 7.65
N ASP A 248 23.67 8.20 6.61
CA ASP A 248 24.17 9.55 6.41
C ASP A 248 23.40 10.57 7.24
N ALA A 249 24.08 11.20 8.20
CA ALA A 249 23.48 12.18 9.09
C ALA A 249 23.07 13.50 8.40
N ASP A 250 23.63 13.80 7.23
CA ASP A 250 23.30 15.00 6.45
C ASP A 250 22.00 14.81 5.64
N VAL A 251 21.50 13.58 5.50
CA VAL A 251 20.23 13.31 4.84
C VAL A 251 19.06 13.56 5.83
N PRO A 252 17.97 14.22 5.40
CA PRO A 252 16.79 14.42 6.24
C PRO A 252 16.27 13.11 6.85
N VAL A 253 15.89 13.15 8.13
CA VAL A 253 15.47 11.96 8.90
C VAL A 253 14.32 11.19 8.24
N ALA A 254 13.39 11.88 7.57
CA ALA A 254 12.28 11.25 6.84
C ALA A 254 12.77 10.38 5.66
N LEU A 255 13.74 10.87 4.88
CA LEU A 255 14.35 10.11 3.78
C LEU A 255 15.23 8.97 4.30
N ARG A 256 15.94 9.17 5.41
CA ARG A 256 16.71 8.10 6.07
C ARG A 256 15.79 6.98 6.55
N ARG A 257 14.69 7.33 7.21
CA ARG A 257 13.64 6.38 7.59
C ARG A 257 13.13 5.61 6.37
N LEU A 258 12.77 6.28 5.29
CA LEU A 258 12.28 5.62 4.08
C LEU A 258 13.35 4.72 3.46
N ALA A 259 14.61 5.12 3.45
CA ALA A 259 15.71 4.26 2.99
C ALA A 259 15.82 2.98 3.84
N ILE A 260 15.62 3.07 5.16
CA ILE A 260 15.55 1.91 6.06
C ILE A 260 14.35 1.01 5.72
N GLU A 261 13.17 1.59 5.51
CA GLU A 261 11.97 0.85 5.09
C GLU A 261 12.18 0.13 3.74
N CYS A 262 12.83 0.82 2.79
CA CYS A 262 13.24 0.30 1.49
C CYS A 262 14.21 -0.89 1.58
N LEU A 263 15.10 -0.94 2.58
CA LEU A 263 15.93 -2.13 2.82
C LEU A 263 15.06 -3.35 3.18
N GLY A 264 14.01 -3.17 3.97
CA GLY A 264 13.03 -4.23 4.27
C GLY A 264 12.32 -4.75 3.01
N LEU A 265 12.01 -3.85 2.07
CA LEU A 265 11.45 -4.21 0.76
C LEU A 265 12.45 -5.01 -0.10
N VAL A 266 13.74 -4.65 -0.08
CA VAL A 266 14.78 -5.46 -0.75
C VAL A 266 14.84 -6.86 -0.12
N ALA A 267 14.86 -6.94 1.21
CA ALA A 267 14.93 -8.20 1.94
C ALA A 267 13.71 -9.10 1.69
N SER A 268 12.50 -8.55 1.61
CA SER A 268 11.27 -9.32 1.36
C SER A 268 11.19 -9.90 -0.05
N ARG A 269 11.87 -9.27 -1.02
CA ARG A 269 11.94 -9.69 -2.43
C ARG A 269 13.18 -10.53 -2.75
N SER A 270 14.15 -10.59 -1.85
CA SER A 270 15.39 -11.35 -2.04
C SER A 270 15.23 -12.80 -1.58
N PRO A 271 15.80 -13.79 -2.29
CA PRO A 271 15.89 -15.14 -1.78
C PRO A 271 16.67 -15.16 -0.45
N ALA A 272 16.42 -16.18 0.37
CA ALA A 272 17.23 -16.40 1.58
C ALA A 272 18.70 -16.52 1.19
N GLY A 273 19.55 -15.67 1.77
CA GLY A 273 20.96 -15.56 1.39
C GLY A 273 21.68 -14.39 2.06
N GLN A 274 22.92 -14.18 1.67
CA GLN A 274 23.83 -13.24 2.34
C GLN A 274 23.32 -11.79 2.33
N GLN A 275 22.73 -11.33 1.21
CA GLN A 275 22.15 -9.98 1.10
C GLN A 275 21.03 -9.76 2.12
N ARG A 276 20.07 -10.68 2.17
CA ARG A 276 18.96 -10.61 3.13
C ARG A 276 19.46 -10.64 4.57
N GLN A 277 20.42 -11.51 4.87
CA GLN A 277 21.01 -11.60 6.21
C GLN A 277 21.69 -10.28 6.64
N ARG A 278 22.51 -9.67 5.77
CA ARG A 278 23.16 -8.37 6.07
C ARG A 278 22.14 -7.27 6.33
N ILE A 279 21.08 -7.22 5.54
CA ILE A 279 20.00 -6.25 5.73
C ILE A 279 19.34 -6.47 7.10
N GLU A 280 18.91 -7.69 7.41
CA GLU A 280 18.26 -8.01 8.69
C GLU A 280 19.17 -7.71 9.89
N GLU A 281 20.46 -8.03 9.81
CA GLU A 281 21.45 -7.69 10.83
C GLU A 281 21.57 -6.17 11.05
N PHE A 282 21.65 -5.39 9.98
CA PHE A 282 21.64 -3.92 10.06
C PHE A 282 20.36 -3.40 10.70
N LEU A 283 19.19 -3.89 10.28
CA LEU A 283 17.90 -3.45 10.80
C LEU A 283 17.73 -3.78 12.30
N VAL A 284 18.16 -4.97 12.73
CA VAL A 284 18.16 -5.35 14.16
C VAL A 284 19.10 -4.45 14.96
N ALA A 285 20.29 -4.14 14.42
CA ALA A 285 21.23 -3.24 15.08
C ALA A 285 20.66 -1.82 15.21
N GLN A 286 20.02 -1.29 14.17
CA GLN A 286 19.34 0.02 14.20
C GLN A 286 18.22 0.03 15.23
N LEU A 287 17.36 -0.99 15.23
CA LEU A 287 16.21 -1.06 16.13
C LEU A 287 16.64 -1.14 17.62
N ARG A 288 17.74 -1.82 17.92
CA ARG A 288 18.24 -2.01 19.30
C ARG A 288 19.19 -0.91 19.76
N GLY A 289 19.92 -0.27 18.83
CA GLY A 289 20.97 0.70 19.13
C GLY A 289 20.47 2.03 19.70
N ASP A 290 19.22 2.40 19.40
CA ASP A 290 18.70 3.76 19.64
C ASP A 290 17.41 3.84 20.48
N CYS A 291 17.09 2.81 21.28
CA CYS A 291 15.89 2.79 22.13
C CYS A 291 15.70 4.10 22.92
N LEU A 292 14.49 4.66 22.87
CA LEU A 292 14.12 5.89 23.54
C LEU A 292 13.89 5.65 25.03
N ASP A 293 14.44 6.55 25.84
CA ASP A 293 14.08 6.78 27.23
C ASP A 293 14.25 8.29 27.47
N LEU A 294 13.17 9.04 27.24
CA LEU A 294 13.16 10.50 27.17
C LEU A 294 12.16 11.08 28.16
N LEU A 295 12.58 12.07 28.93
CA LEU A 295 11.68 12.96 29.67
C LEU A 295 11.47 14.24 28.84
N ILE A 296 10.28 14.40 28.28
CA ILE A 296 9.92 15.55 27.48
C ILE A 296 9.33 16.63 28.39
N THR A 297 10.10 17.70 28.57
CA THR A 297 9.71 18.89 29.35
C THR A 297 9.47 20.12 28.47
N GLY A 298 9.72 20.01 27.16
CA GLY A 298 9.59 21.10 26.20
C GLY A 298 10.07 20.72 24.79
N GLU A 299 10.29 21.73 23.95
CA GLU A 299 10.62 21.55 22.52
C GLU A 299 11.90 20.75 22.28
N ALA A 300 12.93 20.91 23.12
CA ALA A 300 14.19 20.17 22.96
C ALA A 300 13.98 18.65 23.11
N GLY A 301 13.10 18.21 24.02
CA GLY A 301 12.76 16.80 24.18
C GLY A 301 12.01 16.25 22.97
N TRP A 302 11.12 17.06 22.39
CA TRP A 302 10.41 16.73 21.16
C TRP A 302 11.33 16.70 19.93
N ALA A 303 12.30 17.61 19.83
CA ALA A 303 13.29 17.59 18.77
C ALA A 303 14.15 16.32 18.82
N GLU A 304 14.52 15.87 20.03
CA GLU A 304 15.24 14.59 20.21
C GLU A 304 14.38 13.38 19.83
N HIS A 305 13.11 13.40 20.19
CA HIS A 305 12.12 12.41 19.75
C HIS A 305 12.03 12.36 18.21
N ASP A 306 11.86 13.51 17.55
CA ASP A 306 11.70 13.60 16.09
C ASP A 306 12.99 13.23 15.33
N ARG A 307 14.14 13.33 15.98
CA ARG A 307 15.43 12.89 15.44
C ARG A 307 15.60 11.37 15.48
N ARG A 308 15.09 10.70 16.51
CA ARG A 308 15.40 9.28 16.82
C ARG A 308 14.27 8.31 16.52
N LEU A 309 13.03 8.62 16.94
CA LEU A 309 11.90 7.71 16.76
C LEU A 309 11.69 7.28 15.30
N PRO A 310 11.75 8.17 14.29
CA PRO A 310 11.48 7.78 12.91
C PRO A 310 12.44 6.69 12.39
N LEU A 311 13.70 6.67 12.83
CA LEU A 311 14.67 5.66 12.41
C LEU A 311 14.32 4.28 13.01
N LEU A 312 13.91 4.25 14.29
CA LEU A 312 13.41 3.04 14.94
C LEU A 312 12.13 2.52 14.28
N GLN A 313 11.19 3.42 13.97
CA GLN A 313 9.95 3.09 13.26
C GLN A 313 10.24 2.48 11.88
N GLY A 314 11.18 3.08 11.13
CA GLY A 314 11.61 2.56 9.84
C GLY A 314 12.21 1.16 9.96
N ALA A 315 13.10 0.94 10.94
CA ALA A 315 13.73 -0.37 11.16
C ALA A 315 12.70 -1.44 11.57
N ALA A 316 11.75 -1.09 12.45
CA ALA A 316 10.69 -1.98 12.87
C ALA A 316 9.75 -2.37 11.73
N ARG A 317 9.36 -1.41 10.87
CA ARG A 317 8.54 -1.70 9.68
C ARG A 317 9.31 -2.54 8.67
N ALA A 318 10.59 -2.23 8.44
CA ALA A 318 11.45 -2.97 7.52
C ALA A 318 11.62 -4.44 7.93
N LEU A 319 11.81 -4.72 9.23
CA LEU A 319 11.89 -6.08 9.75
C LEU A 319 10.59 -6.86 9.59
N GLN A 320 9.44 -6.20 9.74
CA GLN A 320 8.14 -6.81 9.49
C GLN A 320 7.94 -7.15 8.01
N LEU A 321 8.28 -6.22 7.11
CA LEU A 321 8.24 -6.46 5.66
C LEU A 321 9.15 -7.62 5.25
N ALA A 322 10.39 -7.63 5.75
CA ALA A 322 11.31 -8.73 5.53
C ALA A 322 10.74 -10.04 6.08
N ALA A 323 10.08 -10.00 7.25
CA ALA A 323 9.55 -11.20 7.88
C ALA A 323 8.39 -11.85 7.12
N ALA A 324 7.54 -11.04 6.48
CA ALA A 324 6.33 -11.47 5.78
C ALA A 324 6.59 -12.54 4.70
N ALA A 325 7.78 -12.55 4.08
CA ALA A 325 8.13 -13.43 2.96
C ALA A 325 8.15 -14.94 3.31
N ASP A 326 8.35 -15.29 4.57
CA ASP A 326 8.56 -16.67 5.03
C ASP A 326 8.01 -16.87 6.46
N LEU A 327 6.90 -16.17 6.76
CA LEU A 327 6.12 -16.47 7.96
C LEU A 327 5.62 -17.92 7.95
N PRO A 328 5.60 -18.59 9.11
CA PRO A 328 5.07 -19.93 9.25
C PRO A 328 3.55 -19.92 9.20
N LEU A 329 2.97 -20.97 8.62
CA LEU A 329 1.53 -21.18 8.59
C LEU A 329 0.96 -21.26 10.02
N LEU A 330 -0.20 -20.65 10.25
CA LEU A 330 -0.96 -20.73 11.50
C LEU A 330 -1.05 -22.18 12.01
N GLY A 331 -0.66 -22.41 13.27
CA GLY A 331 -0.69 -23.71 13.92
C GLY A 331 0.55 -24.60 13.68
N ASN A 332 1.44 -24.26 12.73
CA ASN A 332 2.68 -25.00 12.53
C ASN A 332 3.77 -24.52 13.51
N GLY A 333 4.32 -25.45 14.30
CA GLY A 333 5.09 -25.20 15.53
C GLY A 333 6.44 -24.46 15.41
N HIS A 334 6.96 -24.22 14.21
CA HIS A 334 8.11 -23.34 14.04
C HIS A 334 7.63 -21.91 13.88
N ARG A 335 7.71 -21.11 14.94
CA ARG A 335 7.29 -19.71 14.94
C ARG A 335 8.47 -18.81 14.55
N ARG A 336 8.22 -17.76 13.75
CA ARG A 336 9.25 -16.78 13.38
C ARG A 336 9.26 -15.65 14.42
N PRO A 337 10.35 -15.47 15.18
CA PRO A 337 10.49 -14.32 16.05
C PRO A 337 10.70 -13.07 15.20
N VAL A 338 9.75 -12.13 15.28
CA VAL A 338 9.82 -10.85 14.58
C VAL A 338 10.06 -9.75 15.61
N PRO A 339 11.20 -9.05 15.57
CA PRO A 339 11.40 -7.85 16.39
C PRO A 339 10.46 -6.74 15.94
N MET A 340 9.77 -6.14 16.89
CA MET A 340 8.81 -5.05 16.71
C MET A 340 9.09 -3.94 17.72
N LEU A 341 8.58 -2.74 17.45
CA LEU A 341 8.75 -1.59 18.33
C LEU A 341 7.43 -1.26 19.02
N SER A 342 7.47 -1.18 20.34
CA SER A 342 6.39 -0.59 21.13
C SER A 342 6.86 0.72 21.74
N LEU A 343 5.89 1.59 22.07
CA LEU A 343 6.14 2.89 22.66
C LEU A 343 5.19 3.08 23.84
N THR A 344 5.72 3.61 24.94
CA THR A 344 4.97 4.01 26.13
C THR A 344 5.25 5.48 26.44
N ALA A 345 4.21 6.22 26.79
CA ALA A 345 4.13 7.67 26.91
C ALA A 345 3.25 8.01 28.12
N LEU A 346 3.90 8.15 29.28
CA LEU A 346 3.21 8.37 30.55
C LEU A 346 3.45 9.79 31.06
N GLN A 347 2.37 10.47 31.44
CA GLN A 347 2.45 11.79 32.03
C GLN A 347 2.94 11.68 33.48
N LYS A 348 4.08 12.30 33.79
CA LYS A 348 4.60 12.48 35.15
C LYS A 348 4.49 13.95 35.56
N GLU A 349 4.73 14.25 36.84
CA GLU A 349 4.74 15.63 37.36
C GLU A 349 5.75 16.52 36.61
N GLU A 350 6.93 15.96 36.27
CA GLU A 350 8.03 16.70 35.65
C GLU A 350 7.90 16.83 34.12
N GLY A 351 7.06 16.04 33.47
CA GLY A 351 6.93 16.00 32.01
C GLY A 351 6.41 14.68 31.47
N LEU A 352 6.39 14.54 30.14
CA LEU A 352 5.97 13.31 29.46
C LEU A 352 7.14 12.33 29.35
N HIS A 353 7.02 11.15 29.94
CA HIS A 353 8.05 10.12 29.87
C HIS A 353 7.80 9.17 28.70
N LEU A 354 8.64 9.24 27.67
CA LEU A 354 8.59 8.38 26.49
C LEU A 354 9.64 7.28 26.57
N ARG A 355 9.19 6.02 26.50
CA ARG A 355 10.07 4.86 26.45
C ARG A 355 9.70 3.96 25.28
N SER A 356 10.67 3.57 24.47
CA SER A 356 10.46 2.54 23.45
C SER A 356 10.98 1.18 23.93
N GLU A 357 10.32 0.12 23.51
CA GLU A 357 10.71 -1.26 23.80
C GLU A 357 10.74 -2.08 22.51
N VAL A 358 11.77 -2.92 22.38
CA VAL A 358 11.84 -3.91 21.30
C VAL A 358 11.18 -5.20 21.78
N LEU A 359 10.00 -5.49 21.24
CA LEU A 359 9.26 -6.72 21.50
C LEU A 359 9.67 -7.78 20.48
N VAL A 360 9.86 -9.02 20.91
CA VAL A 360 9.91 -10.16 19.99
C VAL A 360 8.56 -10.83 20.05
N ARG A 361 7.86 -10.87 18.92
CA ARG A 361 6.55 -11.52 18.81
C ARG A 361 6.59 -12.59 17.75
N GLU A 362 5.94 -13.68 18.08
CA GLU A 362 5.71 -14.78 17.16
C GLU A 362 4.53 -14.41 16.26
N VAL A 363 4.76 -14.44 14.96
CA VAL A 363 3.76 -14.09 13.95
C VAL A 363 3.47 -15.30 13.08
N TRP A 364 2.19 -15.56 12.85
CA TRP A 364 1.74 -16.57 11.90
C TRP A 364 1.23 -15.92 10.62
N LYS A 365 1.33 -16.65 9.51
CA LYS A 365 0.54 -16.36 8.32
C LYS A 365 -0.71 -17.22 8.25
N LEU A 366 -1.79 -16.63 7.78
CA LEU A 366 -2.95 -17.33 7.25
C LEU A 366 -3.05 -17.01 5.76
N PRO A 367 -2.87 -18.00 4.86
CA PRO A 367 -2.99 -17.79 3.42
C PRO A 367 -4.39 -17.31 3.04
N LEU A 368 -4.44 -16.46 2.04
CA LEU A 368 -5.64 -16.04 1.33
C LEU A 368 -5.54 -16.48 -0.14
N PRO A 369 -6.64 -16.41 -0.91
CA PRO A 369 -6.59 -16.61 -2.36
C PRO A 369 -5.62 -15.65 -3.06
N ALA A 370 -5.26 -15.97 -4.31
CA ALA A 370 -4.41 -15.13 -5.16
C ALA A 370 -3.00 -14.82 -4.60
N GLY A 371 -2.52 -15.59 -3.62
CA GLY A 371 -1.18 -15.42 -3.04
C GLY A 371 -1.09 -14.37 -1.93
N GLU A 372 -2.21 -13.76 -1.55
CA GLU A 372 -2.30 -12.87 -0.40
C GLU A 372 -2.21 -13.66 0.93
N GLN A 373 -1.97 -12.96 2.04
CA GLN A 373 -1.96 -13.57 3.38
C GLN A 373 -2.37 -12.57 4.47
N LEU A 374 -2.89 -13.08 5.59
CA LEU A 374 -3.01 -12.33 6.85
C LEU A 374 -1.85 -12.66 7.77
N GLU A 375 -1.37 -11.66 8.49
CA GLU A 375 -0.46 -11.85 9.62
C GLU A 375 -1.24 -11.84 10.92
N LEU A 376 -1.10 -12.88 11.73
CA LEU A 376 -1.85 -13.08 12.96
C LEU A 376 -0.92 -12.99 14.17
N ALA A 377 -1.34 -12.22 15.17
CA ALA A 377 -0.72 -12.16 16.49
C ALA A 377 -1.62 -12.83 17.53
N VAL A 378 -0.99 -13.41 18.55
CA VAL A 378 -1.69 -14.04 19.67
C VAL A 378 -2.07 -12.99 20.70
N VAL A 379 -3.34 -12.99 21.07
CA VAL A 379 -3.88 -12.28 22.23
C VAL A 379 -4.03 -13.28 23.36
N GLU A 380 -3.29 -13.05 24.44
CA GLU A 380 -3.25 -13.96 25.59
C GLU A 380 -4.61 -14.02 26.31
N GLY A 381 -4.99 -15.23 26.73
CA GLY A 381 -6.20 -15.43 27.52
C GLY A 381 -5.98 -15.05 28.98
N ASP A 382 -6.74 -14.09 29.49
CA ASP A 382 -6.71 -13.66 30.90
C ASP A 382 -8.00 -12.89 31.27
N ALA A 383 -8.08 -12.44 32.53
CA ALA A 383 -9.06 -11.49 33.03
C ALA A 383 -8.63 -10.04 32.74
N TYR A 384 -9.41 -9.34 31.92
CA TYR A 384 -9.16 -7.95 31.54
C TYR A 384 -10.23 -7.02 32.12
N LEU A 385 -9.83 -5.81 32.50
CA LEU A 385 -10.74 -4.71 32.80
C LEU A 385 -10.88 -3.85 31.53
N ILE A 386 -12.10 -3.79 30.99
CA ILE A 386 -12.46 -2.95 29.85
C ILE A 386 -13.41 -1.82 30.30
N GLY A 387 -13.63 -0.82 29.45
CA GLY A 387 -14.27 0.46 29.78
C GLY A 387 -13.26 1.50 30.28
N SER A 388 -13.72 2.72 30.54
CA SER A 388 -12.87 3.82 31.06
C SER A 388 -13.19 4.11 32.53
N PRO A 389 -12.26 4.62 33.35
CA PRO A 389 -12.54 5.12 34.70
C PRO A 389 -13.26 6.48 34.65
N GLN A 390 -13.94 6.89 35.74
CA GLN A 390 -14.75 8.14 35.74
C GLN A 390 -13.91 9.41 35.52
N THR A 391 -12.60 9.31 35.80
CA THR A 391 -11.64 10.40 35.68
C THR A 391 -10.95 10.47 34.31
N GLU A 392 -11.23 9.53 33.39
CA GLU A 392 -10.61 9.55 32.06
C GLU A 392 -11.16 10.70 31.22
N ASP A 393 -10.27 11.55 30.70
CA ASP A 393 -10.67 12.67 29.85
C ASP A 393 -11.33 12.15 28.55
N GLY A 394 -12.42 12.80 28.16
CA GLY A 394 -13.22 12.42 27.00
C GLY A 394 -14.18 11.26 27.20
N ARG A 395 -14.29 10.67 28.42
CA ARG A 395 -15.26 9.63 28.75
C ARG A 395 -16.71 10.04 28.42
N ASP A 396 -17.50 9.07 27.93
CA ASP A 396 -18.94 9.16 27.72
C ASP A 396 -19.35 10.35 26.82
N PHE A 397 -18.47 10.77 25.93
CA PHE A 397 -18.71 11.92 25.05
C PHE A 397 -19.98 11.77 24.19
N LEU A 398 -20.36 10.53 23.86
CA LEU A 398 -21.62 10.24 23.16
C LEU A 398 -22.85 10.84 23.87
N LYS A 399 -22.84 10.99 25.20
CA LYS A 399 -23.94 11.63 25.95
C LYS A 399 -24.28 13.02 25.41
N ALA A 400 -23.28 13.76 24.94
CA ALA A 400 -23.46 15.10 24.37
C ALA A 400 -24.34 15.11 23.11
N PHE A 401 -24.46 13.98 22.41
CA PHE A 401 -25.27 13.86 21.18
C PHE A 401 -26.62 13.17 21.41
N TYR A 402 -26.90 12.67 22.62
CA TYR A 402 -28.15 11.95 22.93
C TYR A 402 -28.82 12.53 24.18
N PRO A 403 -29.74 13.51 24.03
CA PRO A 403 -30.35 14.23 25.15
C PRO A 403 -31.20 13.36 26.10
N ASN A 404 -31.54 12.12 25.72
CA ASN A 404 -32.27 11.16 26.56
C ASN A 404 -31.36 10.04 27.10
N SER A 405 -30.08 10.32 27.36
CA SER A 405 -29.09 9.35 27.85
C SER A 405 -28.73 9.52 29.33
N GLU A 406 -29.59 10.18 30.11
CA GLU A 406 -29.41 10.31 31.56
C GLU A 406 -29.31 8.92 32.22
N GLY A 407 -28.31 8.73 33.09
CA GLY A 407 -28.05 7.45 33.77
C GLY A 407 -27.39 6.37 32.91
N VAL A 408 -27.26 6.56 31.59
CA VAL A 408 -26.56 5.61 30.70
C VAL A 408 -25.06 5.70 30.92
N ASN A 409 -24.37 4.57 31.03
CA ASN A 409 -22.92 4.54 31.08
C ASN A 409 -22.36 3.93 29.79
N PHE A 410 -21.91 4.76 28.83
CA PHE A 410 -21.48 4.25 27.54
C PHE A 410 -20.19 3.45 27.65
N GLU A 411 -19.28 3.87 28.52
CA GLU A 411 -17.96 3.27 28.70
C GLU A 411 -17.82 2.59 30.08
N ALA A 412 -18.88 1.90 30.52
CA ALA A 412 -18.93 1.25 31.83
C ALA A 412 -17.77 0.26 32.01
N GLN A 413 -17.07 0.35 33.17
CA GLN A 413 -16.01 -0.60 33.48
C GLN A 413 -16.58 -1.96 33.83
N ARG A 414 -16.00 -3.01 33.26
CA ARG A 414 -16.44 -4.40 33.50
C ARG A 414 -15.30 -5.38 33.26
N LYS A 415 -15.37 -6.51 33.96
CA LYS A 415 -14.39 -7.59 33.85
C LYS A 415 -14.78 -8.54 32.72
N LEU A 416 -13.79 -8.93 31.95
CA LEU A 416 -13.88 -9.85 30.81
C LEU A 416 -12.87 -10.98 31.04
N HIS A 417 -13.23 -12.24 30.77
CA HIS A 417 -12.31 -13.38 30.82
C HIS A 417 -12.16 -13.95 29.42
N LEU A 418 -11.04 -13.69 28.77
CA LEU A 418 -10.80 -14.15 27.40
C LEU A 418 -10.09 -15.51 27.41
N LYS A 419 -10.49 -16.41 26.52
CA LYS A 419 -9.59 -17.47 26.05
C LYS A 419 -8.54 -16.85 25.14
N GLU A 420 -7.38 -17.48 25.04
CA GLU A 420 -6.38 -17.11 24.03
C GLU A 420 -7.01 -17.18 22.63
N PHE A 421 -6.69 -16.20 21.78
CA PHE A 421 -7.12 -16.18 20.39
C PHE A 421 -6.13 -15.45 19.51
N ALA A 422 -6.20 -15.66 18.20
CA ALA A 422 -5.36 -14.95 17.24
C ALA A 422 -6.14 -13.79 16.58
N MET A 423 -5.49 -12.66 16.37
CA MET A 423 -6.07 -11.48 15.71
C MET A 423 -5.16 -11.00 14.58
N ALA A 424 -5.76 -10.52 13.49
CA ALA A 424 -5.01 -9.88 12.41
C ALA A 424 -4.24 -8.66 12.95
N ARG A 425 -2.93 -8.63 12.68
CA ARG A 425 -2.01 -7.59 13.19
C ARG A 425 -2.38 -6.20 12.70
N GLN A 426 -3.00 -6.12 11.52
CA GLN A 426 -3.41 -4.90 10.84
C GLN A 426 -4.87 -5.03 10.41
N ALA A 427 -5.52 -3.90 10.11
CA ALA A 427 -6.80 -3.90 9.43
C ALA A 427 -6.69 -4.60 8.07
N ILE A 428 -7.80 -5.15 7.58
CA ILE A 428 -7.83 -5.84 6.28
C ILE A 428 -7.47 -4.84 5.17
N THR A 429 -6.51 -5.18 4.32
CA THR A 429 -6.06 -4.33 3.22
C THR A 429 -6.96 -4.44 2.00
N GLN A 430 -6.86 -3.48 1.07
CA GLN A 430 -7.55 -3.53 -0.22
C GLN A 430 -7.14 -4.77 -1.05
N ALA A 431 -5.87 -5.17 -1.00
CA ALA A 431 -5.39 -6.39 -1.67
C ALA A 431 -6.01 -7.65 -1.08
N GLN A 432 -5.98 -7.79 0.26
CA GLN A 432 -6.60 -8.90 0.98
C GLN A 432 -8.11 -8.94 0.77
N TRP A 433 -8.76 -7.77 0.75
CA TRP A 433 -10.18 -7.65 0.43
C TRP A 433 -10.47 -8.24 -0.94
N ARG A 434 -9.78 -7.74 -1.97
CA ARG A 434 -9.96 -8.14 -3.38
C ARG A 434 -9.76 -9.64 -3.58
N ALA A 435 -8.76 -10.23 -2.92
CA ALA A 435 -8.47 -11.66 -3.02
C ALA A 435 -9.68 -12.54 -2.64
N VAL A 436 -10.37 -12.19 -1.55
CA VAL A 436 -11.53 -12.94 -1.05
C VAL A 436 -12.84 -12.48 -1.69
N ALA A 437 -12.99 -11.20 -2.02
CA ALA A 437 -14.18 -10.67 -2.70
C ALA A 437 -14.38 -11.28 -4.12
N ASN A 438 -13.32 -11.78 -4.74
CA ASN A 438 -13.38 -12.52 -6.01
C ASN A 438 -13.71 -14.01 -5.87
N LEU A 439 -13.78 -14.56 -4.66
CA LEU A 439 -14.26 -15.93 -4.44
C LEU A 439 -15.75 -16.06 -4.79
N PRO A 440 -16.25 -17.28 -5.04
CA PRO A 440 -17.67 -17.50 -5.32
C PRO A 440 -18.58 -16.87 -4.27
N ARG A 441 -19.64 -16.21 -4.75
CA ARG A 441 -20.66 -15.57 -3.92
C ARG A 441 -21.35 -16.57 -2.98
N LEU A 442 -21.64 -16.12 -1.75
CA LEU A 442 -22.53 -16.80 -0.81
C LEU A 442 -23.93 -16.22 -0.86
N GLU A 443 -24.12 -15.03 -0.30
CA GLU A 443 -25.44 -14.40 -0.14
C GLU A 443 -25.55 -13.14 -0.99
N ARG A 444 -24.49 -12.31 -1.01
CA ARG A 444 -24.48 -11.01 -1.70
C ARG A 444 -23.25 -10.82 -2.58
N ASP A 445 -23.36 -9.96 -3.58
CA ASP A 445 -22.23 -9.53 -4.38
C ASP A 445 -21.34 -8.59 -3.55
N LEU A 446 -20.02 -8.68 -3.77
CA LEU A 446 -19.03 -7.78 -3.20
C LEU A 446 -18.36 -7.03 -4.34
N ASP A 447 -18.19 -5.72 -4.18
CA ASP A 447 -17.27 -4.96 -5.02
C ASP A 447 -15.83 -5.41 -4.67
N PRO A 448 -15.00 -5.87 -5.61
CA PRO A 448 -13.60 -6.23 -5.34
C PRO A 448 -12.69 -5.03 -5.08
N ASN A 449 -13.12 -3.80 -5.40
CA ASN A 449 -12.35 -2.57 -5.18
C ASN A 449 -13.19 -1.52 -4.44
N PRO A 450 -13.77 -1.85 -3.26
CA PRO A 450 -14.45 -0.85 -2.49
C PRO A 450 -13.39 0.07 -1.87
N GLY A 451 -13.72 1.34 -1.81
CA GLY A 451 -12.88 2.32 -1.14
C GLY A 451 -12.79 3.62 -1.89
N SER A 452 -12.61 4.70 -1.13
CA SER A 452 -12.50 6.06 -1.67
C SER A 452 -11.06 6.46 -1.98
N PHE A 453 -10.08 5.63 -1.61
CA PHE A 453 -8.65 5.96 -1.68
C PHE A 453 -7.86 5.01 -2.57
N ALA A 454 -7.09 5.59 -3.50
CA ALA A 454 -6.14 4.89 -4.36
C ALA A 454 -4.68 5.21 -3.96
N ALA A 455 -3.73 4.45 -4.50
CA ALA A 455 -2.30 4.71 -4.31
C ALA A 455 -1.92 6.13 -4.80
N LYS A 456 -1.19 6.91 -3.99
CA LYS A 456 -0.75 8.28 -4.35
C LYS A 456 0.75 8.43 -4.68
N ASN A 457 1.57 7.42 -4.37
CA ASN A 457 3.02 7.46 -4.56
C ASN A 457 3.56 6.07 -4.95
N LEU A 458 4.85 5.97 -5.30
CA LEU A 458 5.43 4.70 -5.73
C LEU A 458 5.52 3.66 -4.62
N TRP A 459 5.63 4.08 -3.35
CA TRP A 459 5.56 3.13 -2.24
C TRP A 459 4.20 2.43 -2.21
N GLU A 460 3.11 3.19 -2.25
CA GLU A 460 1.74 2.65 -2.26
C GLU A 460 1.45 1.81 -3.51
N ALA A 461 2.02 2.17 -4.66
CA ALA A 461 1.78 1.47 -5.92
C ALA A 461 2.62 0.21 -6.10
N HIS A 462 3.89 0.22 -5.66
CA HIS A 462 4.88 -0.84 -5.96
C HIS A 462 5.62 -1.36 -4.74
N GLY A 463 5.82 -0.55 -3.70
CA GLY A 463 6.43 -1.01 -2.45
C GLY A 463 5.49 -1.91 -1.64
N GLN A 464 4.22 -1.53 -1.54
CA GLN A 464 3.17 -2.25 -0.83
C GLN A 464 1.83 -2.17 -1.60
N PRO A 465 1.73 -2.80 -2.79
CA PRO A 465 0.57 -2.69 -3.66
C PRO A 465 -0.73 -3.09 -2.94
N GLY A 466 -1.75 -2.22 -2.96
CA GLY A 466 -3.02 -2.47 -2.28
C GLY A 466 -2.91 -2.58 -0.75
N GLY A 467 -1.84 -2.07 -0.16
CA GLY A 467 -1.59 -2.08 1.29
C GLY A 467 -2.37 -1.05 2.10
N LEU A 468 -3.21 -0.21 1.48
CA LEU A 468 -4.16 0.63 2.21
C LEU A 468 -5.20 -0.26 2.88
N PRO A 469 -5.67 0.07 4.11
CA PRO A 469 -6.79 -0.62 4.71
C PRO A 469 -8.04 -0.43 3.85
N VAL A 470 -8.86 -1.47 3.72
CA VAL A 470 -10.10 -1.39 2.96
C VAL A 470 -11.10 -0.52 3.71
N ASP A 471 -11.64 0.47 3.01
CA ASP A 471 -12.66 1.40 3.51
C ASP A 471 -13.97 1.22 2.73
N SER A 472 -15.00 1.99 3.10
CA SER A 472 -16.29 2.00 2.39
C SER A 472 -16.95 0.61 2.31
N VAL A 473 -16.72 -0.21 3.33
CA VAL A 473 -17.33 -1.54 3.48
C VAL A 473 -18.36 -1.54 4.60
N SER A 474 -19.52 -2.13 4.35
CA SER A 474 -20.56 -2.27 5.37
C SER A 474 -20.30 -3.49 6.26
N TRP A 475 -20.87 -3.52 7.46
CA TRP A 475 -20.80 -4.71 8.33
C TRP A 475 -21.29 -5.97 7.60
N ASN A 476 -22.34 -5.82 6.80
CA ASN A 476 -22.88 -6.87 5.95
C ASN A 476 -21.86 -7.35 4.91
N ASP A 477 -21.15 -6.45 4.24
CA ASP A 477 -20.11 -6.84 3.29
C ASP A 477 -18.98 -7.62 3.99
N CYS A 478 -18.61 -7.19 5.21
CA CYS A 478 -17.60 -7.88 6.02
C CYS A 478 -18.03 -9.32 6.39
N GLN A 479 -19.31 -9.55 6.72
CA GLN A 479 -19.82 -10.90 7.00
C GLN A 479 -19.80 -11.80 5.77
N GLU A 480 -20.17 -11.29 4.60
CA GLU A 480 -20.08 -12.03 3.33
C GLU A 480 -18.62 -12.39 3.03
N TRP A 481 -17.71 -11.43 3.20
CA TRP A 481 -16.27 -11.61 3.01
C TRP A 481 -15.73 -12.73 3.92
N LEU A 482 -16.07 -12.69 5.22
CA LEU A 482 -15.70 -13.71 6.20
C LEU A 482 -16.27 -15.08 5.83
N GLY A 483 -17.54 -15.14 5.41
CA GLY A 483 -18.17 -16.39 4.97
C GLY A 483 -17.44 -17.02 3.78
N ARG A 484 -17.08 -16.21 2.77
CA ARG A 484 -16.29 -16.68 1.61
C ARG A 484 -14.92 -17.20 2.02
N LEU A 485 -14.21 -16.45 2.88
CA LEU A 485 -12.90 -16.86 3.38
C LEU A 485 -12.98 -18.17 4.17
N ASN A 486 -13.92 -18.28 5.11
CA ASN A 486 -14.08 -19.49 5.93
C ASN A 486 -14.42 -20.71 5.08
N ARG A 487 -15.27 -20.56 4.05
CA ARG A 487 -15.54 -21.65 3.10
C ARG A 487 -14.28 -22.06 2.34
N TRP A 488 -13.54 -21.08 1.82
CA TRP A 488 -12.32 -21.37 1.06
C TRP A 488 -11.25 -22.03 1.93
N LEU A 489 -11.06 -21.56 3.18
CA LEU A 489 -10.16 -22.20 4.13
C LEU A 489 -10.60 -23.64 4.39
N LEU A 490 -11.88 -23.89 4.68
CA LEU A 490 -12.39 -25.24 4.88
C LEU A 490 -12.06 -26.18 3.70
N GLU A 491 -12.15 -25.68 2.47
CA GLU A 491 -11.87 -26.46 1.25
C GLU A 491 -10.36 -26.63 0.98
N GLN A 492 -9.55 -25.61 1.27
CA GLN A 492 -8.13 -25.58 0.89
C GLN A 492 -7.15 -25.93 2.02
N TRP A 493 -7.58 -25.93 3.28
CA TRP A 493 -6.70 -25.96 4.46
C TRP A 493 -5.65 -27.06 4.43
N SER A 494 -6.08 -28.31 4.19
CA SER A 494 -5.16 -29.45 4.10
C SER A 494 -4.18 -29.31 2.93
N GLY A 495 -4.64 -28.81 1.78
CA GLY A 495 -3.80 -28.56 0.61
C GLY A 495 -2.78 -27.42 0.81
N LEU A 496 -3.07 -26.48 1.72
CA LEU A 496 -2.17 -25.41 2.13
C LEU A 496 -1.13 -25.87 3.17
N GLY A 497 -1.16 -27.14 3.59
CA GLY A 497 -0.29 -27.69 4.63
C GLY A 497 -0.77 -27.39 6.06
N GLY A 498 -2.04 -27.02 6.21
CA GLY A 498 -2.70 -26.82 7.48
C GLY A 498 -2.88 -28.13 8.25
N GLN A 499 -2.75 -28.06 9.58
CA GLN A 499 -2.98 -29.19 10.49
C GLN A 499 -4.30 -28.97 11.24
N GLY A 500 -4.98 -30.08 11.58
CA GLY A 500 -6.25 -30.04 12.30
C GLY A 500 -7.39 -29.38 11.52
N ASP A 501 -8.37 -28.87 12.25
CA ASP A 501 -9.53 -28.19 11.67
C ASP A 501 -9.15 -26.82 11.10
N ALA A 502 -9.78 -26.45 9.99
CA ALA A 502 -9.57 -25.14 9.38
C ALA A 502 -9.94 -24.02 10.37
N PRO A 503 -9.12 -22.96 10.46
CA PRO A 503 -9.41 -21.84 11.34
C PRO A 503 -10.70 -21.13 10.91
N GLN A 504 -11.50 -20.71 11.89
CA GLN A 504 -12.72 -19.94 11.65
C GLN A 504 -12.50 -18.48 11.99
N LEU A 505 -12.74 -17.60 11.02
CA LEU A 505 -12.52 -16.17 11.14
C LEU A 505 -13.84 -15.46 11.40
N ALA A 506 -13.80 -14.44 12.24
CA ALA A 506 -14.94 -13.59 12.55
C ALA A 506 -14.51 -12.14 12.76
N LEU A 507 -15.48 -11.22 12.78
CA LEU A 507 -15.26 -9.90 13.39
C LEU A 507 -15.06 -10.09 14.90
N PRO A 508 -14.13 -9.35 15.53
CA PRO A 508 -13.95 -9.43 16.97
C PRO A 508 -15.22 -8.98 17.69
N GLY A 509 -15.49 -9.60 18.83
CA GLY A 509 -16.38 -9.01 19.81
C GLY A 509 -15.78 -7.73 20.39
N GLU A 510 -16.63 -6.84 20.88
CA GLU A 510 -16.24 -5.57 21.46
C GLU A 510 -15.17 -5.74 22.56
N GLY A 511 -15.39 -6.70 23.45
CA GLY A 511 -14.46 -7.00 24.53
C GLY A 511 -13.13 -7.56 24.05
N GLN A 512 -13.15 -8.40 23.01
CA GLN A 512 -11.94 -8.92 22.36
C GLN A 512 -11.14 -7.76 21.73
N TRP A 513 -11.81 -6.87 21.01
CA TRP A 513 -11.17 -5.71 20.39
C TRP A 513 -10.57 -4.78 21.45
N GLU A 514 -11.29 -4.47 22.53
CA GLU A 514 -10.76 -3.55 23.54
C GLU A 514 -9.57 -4.14 24.30
N ALA A 515 -9.67 -5.39 24.74
CA ALA A 515 -8.57 -6.07 25.39
C ALA A 515 -7.36 -6.09 24.44
N ALA A 516 -7.58 -6.47 23.17
CA ALA A 516 -6.56 -6.45 22.11
C ALA A 516 -5.92 -5.09 21.93
N CYS A 517 -6.71 -4.02 21.89
CA CYS A 517 -6.24 -2.64 21.77
C CYS A 517 -5.36 -2.26 22.95
N ARG A 518 -5.83 -2.50 24.19
CA ARG A 518 -5.15 -2.17 25.44
C ARG A 518 -3.85 -2.94 25.63
N ALA A 519 -3.83 -4.23 25.28
CA ALA A 519 -2.71 -5.14 25.52
C ALA A 519 -2.13 -5.02 26.95
N GLY A 520 -3.02 -4.98 27.95
CA GLY A 520 -2.69 -4.82 29.37
C GLY A 520 -2.68 -3.38 29.90
N ALA A 521 -2.75 -2.36 29.03
CA ALA A 521 -2.76 -0.96 29.46
C ALA A 521 -4.10 -0.53 30.10
N SER A 522 -4.03 0.13 31.26
CA SER A 522 -5.18 0.75 31.94
C SER A 522 -5.41 2.21 31.55
N THR A 523 -4.57 2.76 30.67
CA THR A 523 -4.58 4.14 30.17
C THR A 523 -5.54 4.31 28.98
N PRO A 524 -5.81 5.55 28.52
CA PRO A 524 -6.69 5.80 27.37
C PRO A 524 -6.19 5.18 26.06
N PHE A 525 -4.88 5.06 25.90
CA PHE A 525 -4.23 4.41 24.75
C PHE A 525 -3.26 3.33 25.24
N HIS A 526 -2.92 2.35 24.40
CA HIS A 526 -1.82 1.43 24.73
C HIS A 526 -0.47 2.14 24.82
N PHE A 527 -0.36 3.31 24.17
CA PHE A 527 0.77 4.21 24.33
C PHE A 527 0.83 4.80 25.73
N GLY A 528 -0.28 4.96 26.46
CA GLY A 528 -0.30 5.66 27.75
C GLY A 528 -1.32 6.79 27.78
N ASP A 529 -0.93 7.93 28.35
CA ASP A 529 -1.83 9.05 28.68
C ASP A 529 -2.04 10.02 27.50
N THR A 530 -1.38 9.78 26.37
CA THR A 530 -1.34 10.72 25.25
C THR A 530 -1.28 10.01 23.90
N LEU A 531 -1.72 10.72 22.85
CA LEU A 531 -1.65 10.27 21.46
C LEU A 531 -1.04 11.39 20.60
N ASP A 532 0.00 11.05 19.84
CA ASP A 532 0.71 11.99 18.96
C ASP A 532 0.58 11.59 17.48
N VAL A 533 0.55 12.58 16.60
CA VAL A 533 0.41 12.46 15.13
C VAL A 533 1.54 11.68 14.44
N SER A 534 2.65 11.45 15.16
CA SER A 534 3.78 10.62 14.71
C SER A 534 3.66 9.15 15.08
N TRP A 535 2.64 8.76 15.87
CA TRP A 535 2.41 7.38 16.32
C TRP A 535 1.11 6.78 15.78
N SER A 536 0.17 7.62 15.38
CA SER A 536 -1.17 7.26 14.92
C SER A 536 -1.69 8.26 13.88
N ASN A 537 -2.67 7.82 13.08
CA ASN A 537 -3.31 8.63 12.05
C ASN A 537 -4.73 9.03 12.50
N PHE A 538 -4.91 10.30 12.86
CA PHE A 538 -6.16 10.91 13.28
C PHE A 538 -6.17 12.39 12.81
N ASP A 539 -7.22 13.17 13.14
CA ASP A 539 -7.22 14.60 12.84
C ASP A 539 -6.17 15.36 13.68
N GLY A 540 -5.02 15.60 13.07
CA GLY A 540 -3.87 16.28 13.66
C GLY A 540 -4.08 17.75 14.04
N ASN A 541 -5.26 18.34 13.77
CA ASN A 541 -5.61 19.67 14.27
C ASN A 541 -5.96 19.68 15.76
N TYR A 542 -6.21 18.51 16.34
CA TYR A 542 -6.58 18.32 17.74
C TYR A 542 -5.51 17.54 18.50
N THR A 543 -5.56 17.60 19.83
CA THR A 543 -4.60 16.96 20.74
C THR A 543 -5.32 16.26 21.86
N TYR A 544 -4.66 15.30 22.50
CA TYR A 544 -5.09 14.66 23.73
C TYR A 544 -3.88 14.56 24.66
N GLY A 545 -4.03 14.94 25.92
CA GLY A 545 -2.92 14.98 26.87
C GLY A 545 -1.79 15.90 26.37
N ALA A 546 -0.56 15.39 26.41
CA ALA A 546 0.65 16.11 25.98
C ALA A 546 0.98 15.96 24.47
N GLY A 547 0.08 15.36 23.69
CA GLY A 547 0.29 15.12 22.26
C GLY A 547 0.34 16.41 21.46
N ARG A 548 1.05 16.40 20.33
CA ARG A 548 1.21 17.59 19.49
C ARG A 548 0.23 17.62 18.34
N LYS A 549 -0.11 18.83 17.91
CA LYS A 549 -0.75 19.04 16.60
C LYS A 549 0.23 18.68 15.48
N GLY A 550 -0.31 18.36 14.32
CA GLY A 550 0.48 18.19 13.11
C GLY A 550 -0.39 17.85 11.90
N PRO A 551 0.10 17.04 10.96
CA PRO A 551 -0.57 16.84 9.68
C PRO A 551 -1.92 16.12 9.86
N TYR A 552 -2.99 16.79 9.45
CA TYR A 552 -4.28 16.16 9.17
C TYR A 552 -4.23 15.56 7.76
N ARG A 553 -4.06 14.23 7.68
CA ARG A 553 -3.73 13.55 6.42
C ARG A 553 -4.93 13.37 5.49
N GLN A 554 -6.15 13.47 6.01
CA GLN A 554 -7.40 13.37 5.26
C GLN A 554 -7.56 12.05 4.47
N ARG A 555 -6.89 10.99 4.92
CA ARG A 555 -6.92 9.64 4.32
C ARG A 555 -6.26 8.60 5.23
N PRO A 556 -6.51 7.30 5.02
CA PRO A 556 -5.71 6.25 5.63
C PRO A 556 -4.30 6.17 4.99
N LEU A 557 -3.35 5.62 5.74
CA LEU A 557 -2.01 5.26 5.28
C LEU A 557 -1.90 3.74 5.04
N PRO A 558 -0.88 3.27 4.28
CA PRO A 558 -0.61 1.84 4.18
C PRO A 558 -0.38 1.22 5.54
N VAL A 559 -0.89 0.00 5.74
CA VAL A 559 -0.79 -0.69 7.03
C VAL A 559 0.66 -0.84 7.47
N GLY A 560 0.90 -0.59 8.77
CA GLY A 560 2.23 -0.61 9.38
C GLY A 560 3.01 0.70 9.19
N ALA A 561 2.39 1.77 8.67
CA ALA A 561 3.07 3.03 8.37
C ALA A 561 3.80 3.66 9.56
N PHE A 562 3.34 3.41 10.79
CA PHE A 562 3.98 3.96 11.99
C PHE A 562 5.12 3.10 12.55
N GLY A 563 5.30 1.87 12.07
CA GLY A 563 6.33 0.95 12.62
C GLY A 563 6.16 0.65 14.12
N LEU A 564 4.98 0.92 14.69
CA LEU A 564 4.67 0.75 16.10
C LEU A 564 3.58 -0.30 16.30
N VAL A 565 3.71 -1.05 17.39
CA VAL A 565 2.73 -2.05 17.84
C VAL A 565 2.49 -1.94 19.33
N ASN A 566 1.34 -2.44 19.79
CA ASN A 566 1.10 -2.65 21.21
C ASN A 566 1.83 -3.91 21.73
N HIS A 567 1.67 -4.22 23.01
CA HIS A 567 2.39 -5.33 23.66
C HIS A 567 2.07 -6.71 23.06
N TRP A 568 1.03 -6.86 22.25
CA TRP A 568 0.71 -8.11 21.54
C TRP A 568 1.10 -8.10 20.06
N GLY A 569 1.77 -7.05 19.56
CA GLY A 569 2.21 -6.99 18.17
C GLY A 569 1.12 -6.52 17.19
N LEU A 570 0.02 -5.95 17.70
CA LEU A 570 -1.05 -5.35 16.90
C LEU A 570 -0.72 -3.89 16.59
N ALA A 571 -0.85 -3.53 15.32
CA ALA A 571 -0.61 -2.19 14.81
C ALA A 571 -1.92 -1.41 14.65
N GLU A 572 -1.82 -0.08 14.74
CA GLU A 572 -2.87 0.86 14.31
C GLU A 572 -4.21 0.67 15.01
N MET A 573 -4.18 0.26 16.29
CA MET A 573 -5.39 0.08 17.13
C MET A 573 -6.03 1.42 17.57
N HIS A 574 -5.41 2.55 17.22
CA HIS A 574 -5.89 3.91 17.49
C HIS A 574 -5.79 4.71 16.18
N GLY A 575 -6.90 5.18 15.62
CA GLY A 575 -6.97 5.91 14.36
C GLY A 575 -7.03 5.01 13.12
N GLN A 576 -6.54 5.52 11.98
CA GLN A 576 -6.63 4.90 10.64
C GLN A 576 -8.09 4.76 10.15
N LEU A 577 -8.83 3.76 10.61
CA LEU A 577 -10.24 3.55 10.28
C LEU A 577 -10.98 3.02 11.52
N TRP A 578 -12.24 3.41 11.66
CA TRP A 578 -13.15 2.70 12.56
C TRP A 578 -13.26 1.25 12.15
N GLU A 579 -13.20 0.32 13.11
CA GLU A 579 -13.25 -1.11 12.84
C GLU A 579 -14.59 -1.72 13.28
N TRP A 580 -15.27 -2.40 12.36
CA TRP A 580 -16.48 -3.16 12.66
C TRP A 580 -16.23 -4.27 13.69
N CYS A 581 -17.06 -4.30 14.73
CA CYS A 581 -17.17 -5.42 15.68
C CYS A 581 -18.41 -6.28 15.40
N GLY A 582 -18.44 -7.51 15.91
CA GLY A 582 -19.58 -8.43 15.75
C GLY A 582 -20.85 -7.98 16.49
N ASP A 583 -20.69 -7.16 17.52
CA ASP A 583 -21.71 -6.79 18.49
C ASP A 583 -22.83 -5.96 17.86
N GLN A 584 -24.06 -6.23 18.29
CA GLN A 584 -25.12 -5.25 18.19
C GLN A 584 -24.83 -4.09 19.14
N TRP A 585 -25.06 -2.87 18.66
CA TRP A 585 -24.87 -1.69 19.49
C TRP A 585 -25.85 -1.68 20.67
N GLN A 586 -25.33 -1.42 21.86
CA GLN A 586 -26.10 -1.00 23.02
C GLN A 586 -25.42 0.20 23.68
N PRO A 587 -26.21 1.21 24.07
CA PRO A 587 -25.68 2.39 24.72
C PRO A 587 -25.05 2.04 26.08
N ASP A 588 -25.64 1.17 26.89
CA ASP A 588 -25.09 0.78 28.20
C ASP A 588 -24.58 -0.68 28.20
N PRO A 589 -23.26 -0.93 28.32
CA PRO A 589 -22.69 -2.27 28.32
C PRO A 589 -22.64 -2.91 29.72
N SER A 590 -23.33 -2.35 30.72
CA SER A 590 -23.44 -2.89 32.08
C SER A 590 -24.71 -3.71 32.34
N GLY A 591 -25.62 -3.80 31.36
CA GLY A 591 -26.87 -4.55 31.48
C GLY A 591 -26.69 -6.06 31.59
N GLU A 592 -27.73 -6.75 32.09
CA GLU A 592 -27.76 -8.21 32.18
C GLU A 592 -27.57 -8.89 30.82
N GLY A 593 -26.85 -10.02 30.81
CA GLY A 593 -26.66 -10.85 29.61
C GLY A 593 -25.48 -10.46 28.73
N TRP A 594 -24.60 -9.53 29.15
CA TRP A 594 -23.38 -9.27 28.39
C TRP A 594 -22.39 -10.44 28.46
N PRO A 595 -21.88 -10.94 27.32
CA PRO A 595 -20.85 -11.97 27.32
C PRO A 595 -19.62 -11.57 28.14
N SER A 596 -19.31 -12.37 29.14
CA SER A 596 -18.09 -12.23 29.95
C SER A 596 -16.87 -12.86 29.29
N ASP A 597 -17.03 -13.53 28.15
CA ASP A 597 -16.00 -14.30 27.45
C ASP A 597 -15.55 -13.68 26.13
N GLY A 598 -15.93 -12.42 25.88
CA GLY A 598 -15.53 -11.66 24.71
C GLY A 598 -16.34 -11.93 23.44
N ARG A 599 -17.27 -12.90 23.46
CA ARG A 599 -18.13 -13.14 22.30
C ARG A 599 -18.98 -11.90 21.99
N PRO A 600 -19.30 -11.64 20.71
CA PRO A 600 -20.15 -10.54 20.33
C PRO A 600 -21.52 -10.58 21.01
N TRP A 601 -21.96 -9.45 21.57
CA TRP A 601 -23.30 -9.30 22.12
C TRP A 601 -24.36 -9.25 21.01
N GLN A 602 -25.42 -10.06 21.12
CA GLN A 602 -26.49 -10.17 20.11
C GLN A 602 -27.90 -9.91 20.66
N GLY A 603 -28.03 -9.33 21.85
CA GLY A 603 -29.34 -9.05 22.43
C GLY A 603 -30.12 -7.99 21.63
N LEU A 604 -31.39 -7.83 21.96
CA LEU A 604 -32.24 -6.81 21.36
C LEU A 604 -32.15 -5.52 22.18
N VAL A 605 -32.02 -4.36 21.52
CA VAL A 605 -32.25 -3.07 22.18
C VAL A 605 -33.72 -3.05 22.61
N PRO A 606 -34.06 -2.94 23.91
CA PRO A 606 -35.44 -2.68 24.31
C PRO A 606 -35.86 -1.38 23.64
N THR A 607 -36.77 -1.46 22.68
CA THR A 607 -37.32 -0.27 22.04
C THR A 607 -37.98 0.56 23.13
N GLN A 608 -37.54 1.80 23.35
CA GLN A 608 -38.47 2.78 23.89
C GLN A 608 -39.64 2.84 22.91
N GLU A 609 -40.79 2.31 23.32
CA GLU A 609 -41.98 2.26 22.49
C GLU A 609 -42.43 3.69 22.18
N GLY A 610 -42.34 4.06 20.90
CA GLY A 610 -42.80 5.33 20.37
C GLY A 610 -42.58 5.37 18.86
N PRO A 611 -43.45 6.04 18.09
CA PRO A 611 -43.30 6.14 16.64
C PRO A 611 -42.17 7.14 16.32
N GLY A 612 -40.93 6.67 16.42
CA GLY A 612 -39.72 7.42 16.14
C GLY A 612 -38.56 6.46 15.89
N ARG A 613 -37.84 6.66 14.79
CA ARG A 613 -36.67 5.85 14.41
C ARG A 613 -35.62 5.91 15.53
N SER A 614 -35.54 4.91 16.40
CA SER A 614 -34.36 4.77 17.27
C SER A 614 -33.12 4.65 16.36
N PRO A 615 -32.14 5.55 16.45
CA PRO A 615 -30.93 5.50 15.61
C PRO A 615 -30.14 4.20 15.84
N PHE A 616 -30.39 3.54 16.97
CA PHE A 616 -29.72 2.32 17.44
C PHE A 616 -30.33 1.04 16.90
N LYS A 617 -31.53 1.07 16.27
CA LYS A 617 -32.19 -0.16 15.80
C LYS A 617 -31.30 -0.85 14.78
N SER A 618 -30.83 -2.05 15.14
CA SER A 618 -29.95 -2.90 14.32
C SER A 618 -28.57 -2.29 14.03
N ALA A 619 -28.14 -1.26 14.75
CA ALA A 619 -26.80 -0.70 14.61
C ALA A 619 -25.74 -1.71 15.08
N LYS A 620 -24.56 -1.63 14.47
CA LYS A 620 -23.39 -2.46 14.79
C LYS A 620 -22.28 -1.59 15.35
N LEU A 621 -21.49 -2.19 16.23
CA LEU A 621 -20.49 -1.48 17.01
C LEU A 621 -19.21 -1.21 16.19
N LEU A 622 -18.60 -0.06 16.44
CA LEU A 622 -17.33 0.40 15.87
C LEU A 622 -16.34 0.75 16.99
N ARG A 623 -15.05 0.50 16.75
CA ARG A 623 -13.96 0.84 17.67
C ARG A 623 -12.77 1.49 16.96
N GLY A 624 -11.90 2.17 17.72
CA GLY A 624 -10.56 2.59 17.29
C GLY A 624 -10.39 4.03 16.80
N GLY A 625 -11.45 4.67 16.31
CA GLY A 625 -11.33 5.99 15.65
C GLY A 625 -10.82 5.88 14.22
N SER A 626 -10.77 6.99 13.50
CA SER A 626 -10.36 7.06 12.09
C SER A 626 -9.34 8.18 11.84
N TRP A 627 -8.82 8.26 10.62
CA TRP A 627 -7.99 9.38 10.16
C TRP A 627 -8.66 10.76 10.29
N ASP A 628 -10.00 10.80 10.41
CA ASP A 628 -10.81 12.02 10.59
C ASP A 628 -11.26 12.25 12.03
N SER A 629 -10.89 11.35 12.94
CA SER A 629 -11.34 11.43 14.31
C SER A 629 -10.53 12.42 15.13
N HIS A 630 -11.18 13.12 16.06
CA HIS A 630 -10.47 13.74 17.17
C HIS A 630 -9.79 12.64 18.00
N PRO A 631 -8.60 12.89 18.59
CA PRO A 631 -7.84 11.86 19.30
C PRO A 631 -8.60 11.26 20.50
N LYS A 632 -9.52 12.00 21.12
CA LYS A 632 -10.41 11.47 22.18
C LYS A 632 -11.38 10.38 21.72
N TYR A 633 -11.66 10.28 20.42
CA TYR A 633 -12.47 9.18 19.85
C TYR A 633 -11.60 7.96 19.51
N CYS A 634 -10.27 8.10 19.56
CA CYS A 634 -9.33 7.01 19.33
C CYS A 634 -8.96 6.25 20.61
N ARG A 635 -9.52 6.62 21.78
CA ARG A 635 -9.27 5.93 23.06
C ARG A 635 -9.72 4.48 22.97
N SER A 636 -9.04 3.58 23.68
CA SER A 636 -9.37 2.15 23.72
C SER A 636 -10.84 1.88 24.11
N ALA A 637 -11.36 2.67 25.06
CA ALA A 637 -12.72 2.52 25.59
C ALA A 637 -13.79 3.24 24.78
N TYR A 638 -13.44 4.13 23.84
CA TYR A 638 -14.45 4.85 23.07
C TYR A 638 -15.21 3.88 22.17
N ARG A 639 -16.53 4.03 22.14
CA ARG A 639 -17.44 3.18 21.39
C ARG A 639 -18.20 4.05 20.42
N ASP A 640 -18.34 3.59 19.18
CA ASP A 640 -19.22 4.22 18.21
C ASP A 640 -20.11 3.14 17.57
N PHE A 641 -21.02 3.55 16.70
CA PHE A 641 -21.89 2.64 16.00
C PHE A 641 -22.29 3.17 14.63
N TYR A 642 -22.63 2.23 13.77
CA TYR A 642 -23.13 2.58 12.46
C TYR A 642 -24.09 1.51 11.94
N ARG A 643 -24.90 1.85 10.94
CA ARG A 643 -25.87 0.89 10.40
C ARG A 643 -25.16 -0.18 9.57
N PRO A 644 -25.56 -1.46 9.69
CA PRO A 644 -24.84 -2.58 9.08
C PRO A 644 -24.88 -2.60 7.55
N VAL A 645 -25.76 -1.82 6.93
CA VAL A 645 -25.90 -1.66 5.47
C VAL A 645 -25.13 -0.46 4.94
N ASN A 646 -24.71 0.46 5.80
CA ASN A 646 -24.08 1.70 5.36
C ASN A 646 -22.59 1.46 5.12
N ARG A 647 -22.07 2.12 4.10
CA ARG A 647 -20.65 2.19 3.73
C ARG A 647 -20.15 3.60 4.01
N ASN A 648 -18.92 3.73 4.51
CA ASN A 648 -18.31 5.03 4.83
C ASN A 648 -16.78 4.88 4.73
N ASP A 649 -16.11 5.89 4.20
CA ASP A 649 -14.67 5.93 3.95
C ASP A 649 -13.81 6.08 5.21
N LEU A 650 -14.45 6.27 6.37
CA LEU A 650 -13.86 6.22 7.69
C LEU A 650 -13.94 4.84 8.35
N ILE A 651 -14.60 3.85 7.72
CA ILE A 651 -14.89 2.55 8.32
C ILE A 651 -14.28 1.41 7.49
N GLY A 652 -13.50 0.58 8.18
CA GLY A 652 -12.97 -0.70 7.70
C GLY A 652 -13.24 -1.81 8.72
N PHE A 653 -12.38 -2.82 8.76
CA PHE A 653 -12.48 -3.90 9.74
C PHE A 653 -11.17 -4.67 9.90
N ARG A 654 -11.14 -5.45 10.98
CA ARG A 654 -10.10 -6.42 11.32
C ARG A 654 -10.78 -7.73 11.70
N VAL A 655 -10.05 -8.83 11.62
CA VAL A 655 -10.58 -10.17 11.90
C VAL A 655 -9.81 -10.86 13.01
N CYS A 656 -10.48 -11.79 13.68
CA CYS A 656 -9.86 -12.71 14.64
C CYS A 656 -10.24 -14.15 14.34
N CYS A 657 -9.38 -15.08 14.75
CA CYS A 657 -9.72 -16.50 14.80
C CYS A 657 -10.61 -16.75 16.03
N LEU A 658 -11.71 -17.45 15.84
CA LEU A 658 -12.51 -17.95 16.95
C LEU A 658 -11.68 -19.00 17.72
N PRO A 659 -11.70 -18.99 19.07
CA PRO A 659 -11.09 -20.05 19.85
C PRO A 659 -11.69 -21.40 19.44
N GLN A 660 -10.83 -22.36 19.08
CA GLN A 660 -11.23 -23.76 18.98
C GLN A 660 -11.13 -24.39 20.38
N ASP A 661 -12.09 -25.24 20.74
CA ASP A 661 -12.17 -25.87 22.07
C ASP A 661 -11.11 -26.96 22.29
#